data_AF-A0A1Q7RJ22-F1
#
_entry.id   AF-A0A1Q7RJ22-F1
#
_cell.length_a   1.000
_cell.length_b   1.000
_cell.length_c   1.000
_cell.angle_alpha   90.00
_cell.angle_beta   90.00
_cell.angle_gamma   90.00
#
_symmetry.space_group_name_H-M   'P 1'
#
loop_
_entity.id
_entity.type
_entity.pdbx_description
1 polymer ?
#
loop_
_entity_poly.entity_id
_entity_poly.type
_entity_poly.pdbx_seq_one_letter_code
_entity_poly.pdbx_strand_id
1 'polypeptide(L)'
;PATQKWRDDAGQDWSMCLPFRLPDHDLFIIDVASPQVTGMVDHLGTTLFEISVNPANGRIYVPNTEARNNVRFELPLGVGGHVVDDRLTVVAPGAGDAATIVDLNEHIDRRSDPATNLAERLASISQPGMMVWNRAGTFGYLTAIGSRKLFRVSQACLDGTGPDYGACVFGSSRQAPDAVVVGEGPTGVALREDLNRLYVLNRFSNSIALVDAAALSKVGEIALHDPSSATIRNGRHFLYDGIDTSGHGDNACSSCHISGNMDELAWDLGNPQGKFVAYGTAGDNVRFIVPQGNQPVTVPAQPPFSAHTGFDPQKGPMTTQTLRGMLEPLHWRGDRATLNAFNKAFVGLLGAHDIGPINGEPAGLPADQMELFRQFALGIPFPPNPYRNVDDTIPNGPVTIPGNPFTGNPTAGQALFLSGSTDAGQSCSACHALPFGAANGKLGGINPGDPVVARAGLFNGNADGSPHSDLKVPHTRNLYEKFGPTFGPPGTVTPPDSKTGFGFTHDGSIPNLGTFLSAQVFTLTAQDVRDLSVFVLSFPTGIKPSVGKNVTVPAGIPPTGTPPQEQLITALVNLGNLADINRHCELVAFASGGGRVRTYYLDGGISTGGLWTTDVSTEPQVTTAVLRQNAAGPVTFLCATLGSGIRLGADRDLDGHLNGEDCSPGDPVAPYRSPLEVTGVTIDSSTPSHLAWDNEPPGTGPGLVYDVAGGGLSALHAAGLGASASCLAGGVAAPAYDDARLNPPTGDGYFYLARGKNSCASGPFGAAPQAIDALACSP
;
A
#
# COMPACT_ATOMS: atom_id res chain seq x y z
N PRO A 1 -8.30 -27.18 -5.48
CA PRO A 1 -7.47 -28.41 -5.61
C PRO A 1 -7.88 -29.32 -6.79
N ALA A 2 -6.92 -29.63 -7.68
CA ALA A 2 -7.14 -30.31 -8.97
C ALA A 2 -7.79 -31.72 -8.96
N THR A 3 -7.88 -32.37 -7.80
CA THR A 3 -8.57 -33.68 -7.67
C THR A 3 -9.94 -33.60 -7.00
N GLN A 4 -10.42 -32.38 -6.67
CA GLN A 4 -11.62 -32.10 -5.87
C GLN A 4 -11.71 -32.90 -4.56
N LYS A 5 -10.54 -33.30 -4.01
CA LYS A 5 -10.43 -33.98 -2.73
C LYS A 5 -9.75 -33.09 -1.70
N TRP A 6 -10.33 -33.04 -0.52
CA TRP A 6 -9.69 -32.47 0.66
C TRP A 6 -8.73 -33.51 1.23
N ARG A 7 -7.44 -33.18 1.31
CA ARG A 7 -6.41 -34.08 1.85
C ARG A 7 -5.56 -33.36 2.88
N ASP A 8 -5.09 -34.12 3.86
CA ASP A 8 -4.05 -33.66 4.78
C ASP A 8 -2.63 -33.93 4.24
N ASP A 9 -1.63 -33.58 5.05
CA ASP A 9 -0.21 -33.79 4.82
C ASP A 9 0.21 -35.28 4.71
N ALA A 10 -0.58 -36.20 5.27
CA ALA A 10 -0.42 -37.64 5.06
C ALA A 10 -1.13 -38.16 3.79
N GLY A 11 -1.84 -37.29 3.07
CA GLY A 11 -2.62 -37.63 1.88
C GLY A 11 -3.96 -38.31 2.19
N GLN A 12 -4.37 -38.40 3.46
CA GLN A 12 -5.65 -38.99 3.87
C GLN A 12 -6.80 -38.14 3.31
N ASP A 13 -7.84 -38.80 2.79
CA ASP A 13 -8.99 -38.12 2.19
C ASP A 13 -10.02 -37.75 3.28
N TRP A 14 -10.31 -36.45 3.37
CA TRP A 14 -11.24 -35.83 4.32
C TRP A 14 -12.49 -35.26 3.63
N SER A 15 -12.70 -35.54 2.34
CA SER A 15 -13.78 -34.92 1.55
C SER A 15 -15.19 -35.22 2.08
N MET A 16 -15.36 -36.34 2.80
CA MET A 16 -16.63 -36.66 3.48
C MET A 16 -16.97 -35.71 4.65
N CYS A 17 -15.97 -35.02 5.21
CA CYS A 17 -16.11 -34.07 6.32
C CYS A 17 -16.28 -32.61 5.83
N LEU A 18 -15.93 -32.33 4.57
CA LEU A 18 -15.93 -30.99 3.98
C LEU A 18 -16.80 -30.99 2.71
N PRO A 19 -18.15 -30.95 2.83
CA PRO A 19 -19.08 -31.03 1.71
C PRO A 19 -19.20 -29.69 0.96
N PHE A 20 -18.08 -29.12 0.54
CA PHE A 20 -18.00 -27.98 -0.39
C PHE A 20 -16.84 -28.21 -1.37
N ARG A 21 -16.90 -27.59 -2.55
CA ARG A 21 -15.79 -27.53 -3.50
C ARG A 21 -15.17 -26.15 -3.47
N LEU A 22 -13.84 -26.09 -3.50
CA LEU A 22 -13.08 -24.87 -3.81
C LEU A 22 -12.55 -25.06 -5.23
N PRO A 23 -13.15 -24.40 -6.25
CA PRO A 23 -12.81 -24.68 -7.64
C PRO A 23 -11.48 -24.04 -8.09
N ASP A 24 -10.93 -23.07 -7.35
CA ASP A 24 -9.74 -22.25 -7.73
C ASP A 24 -9.89 -21.56 -9.09
N HIS A 25 -11.02 -20.92 -9.37
CA HIS A 25 -11.17 -20.12 -10.60
C HIS A 25 -10.33 -18.84 -10.50
N ASP A 26 -9.19 -18.81 -11.18
CA ASP A 26 -8.12 -17.84 -10.97
C ASP A 26 -8.04 -16.79 -12.09
N LEU A 27 -8.14 -17.23 -13.35
CA LEU A 27 -8.13 -16.36 -14.53
C LEU A 27 -9.47 -16.44 -15.25
N PHE A 28 -10.13 -15.29 -15.42
CA PHE A 28 -11.44 -15.17 -16.08
C PHE A 28 -11.28 -14.57 -17.48
N ILE A 29 -11.77 -15.27 -18.50
CA ILE A 29 -11.81 -14.80 -19.89
C ILE A 29 -13.15 -14.10 -20.10
N ILE A 30 -13.13 -12.80 -20.42
CA ILE A 30 -14.32 -11.97 -20.56
C ILE A 30 -14.46 -11.48 -22.01
N ASP A 31 -15.63 -11.73 -22.62
CA ASP A 31 -16.00 -11.13 -23.88
C ASP A 31 -16.38 -9.66 -23.68
N VAL A 32 -15.60 -8.76 -24.29
CA VAL A 32 -15.74 -7.29 -24.11
C VAL A 32 -16.94 -6.68 -24.83
N ALA A 33 -17.62 -7.43 -25.72
CA ALA A 33 -18.80 -6.95 -26.44
C ALA A 33 -20.11 -7.26 -25.70
N SER A 34 -20.13 -8.33 -24.91
CA SER A 34 -21.28 -8.83 -24.14
C SER A 34 -21.13 -8.74 -22.61
N PRO A 35 -20.05 -8.13 -22.10
CA PRO A 35 -19.51 -8.33 -20.75
C PRO A 35 -19.72 -9.70 -20.06
N GLN A 36 -19.66 -10.82 -20.79
CA GLN A 36 -19.85 -12.15 -20.21
C GLN A 36 -18.52 -12.88 -19.99
N VAL A 37 -18.44 -13.69 -18.93
CA VAL A 37 -17.35 -14.65 -18.76
C VAL A 37 -17.56 -15.81 -19.75
N THR A 38 -16.57 -16.08 -20.59
CA THR A 38 -16.60 -17.10 -21.64
C THR A 38 -15.67 -18.29 -21.37
N GLY A 39 -14.74 -18.15 -20.42
CA GLY A 39 -13.82 -19.21 -19.99
C GLY A 39 -13.20 -18.89 -18.64
N MET A 40 -12.64 -19.91 -17.99
CA MET A 40 -11.94 -19.84 -16.71
C MET A 40 -10.72 -20.75 -16.78
N VAL A 41 -9.63 -20.37 -16.10
CA VAL A 41 -8.44 -21.22 -15.90
C VAL A 41 -8.18 -21.33 -14.41
N ASP A 42 -7.94 -22.55 -13.97
CA ASP A 42 -7.91 -22.91 -12.55
C ASP A 42 -6.49 -23.29 -12.08
N HIS A 43 -6.24 -23.18 -10.77
CA HIS A 43 -5.00 -23.63 -10.10
C HIS A 43 -3.71 -22.89 -10.54
N LEU A 44 -3.78 -21.57 -10.70
CA LEU A 44 -2.65 -20.72 -11.08
C LEU A 44 -1.77 -20.32 -9.90
N GLY A 45 -2.32 -20.21 -8.68
CA GLY A 45 -1.58 -19.95 -7.45
C GLY A 45 -2.40 -19.25 -6.36
N THR A 46 -1.97 -19.34 -5.10
CA THR A 46 -2.74 -18.85 -3.94
C THR A 46 -2.93 -17.32 -3.90
N THR A 47 -1.95 -16.54 -4.38
CA THR A 47 -2.08 -15.07 -4.48
C THR A 47 -1.49 -14.59 -5.78
N LEU A 48 -2.35 -14.07 -6.65
CA LEU A 48 -2.03 -13.62 -8.00
C LEU A 48 -1.80 -12.10 -7.99
N PHE A 49 -0.65 -11.63 -8.45
CA PHE A 49 -0.28 -10.21 -8.35
C PHE A 49 -0.54 -9.41 -9.63
N GLU A 50 -0.45 -10.04 -10.80
CA GLU A 50 -0.55 -9.39 -12.12
C GLU A 50 -1.00 -10.40 -13.19
N ILE A 51 -1.55 -9.90 -14.30
CA ILE A 51 -1.75 -10.67 -15.54
C ILE A 51 -1.06 -9.92 -16.69
N SER A 52 -0.08 -10.56 -17.34
CA SER A 52 0.67 -9.97 -18.46
C SER A 52 0.61 -10.85 -19.70
N VAL A 53 0.35 -10.27 -20.87
CA VAL A 53 0.17 -11.02 -22.14
C VAL A 53 1.36 -10.80 -23.06
N ASN A 54 1.97 -11.88 -23.54
CA ASN A 54 3.06 -11.82 -24.49
C ASN A 54 2.52 -11.48 -25.90
N PRO A 55 3.02 -10.39 -26.55
CA PRO A 55 2.45 -9.89 -27.80
C PRO A 55 2.77 -10.74 -29.03
N ALA A 56 3.76 -11.63 -28.97
CA ALA A 56 4.19 -12.44 -30.12
C ALA A 56 3.48 -13.80 -30.21
N ASN A 57 3.12 -14.39 -29.06
CA ASN A 57 2.54 -15.75 -28.99
C ASN A 57 1.21 -15.84 -28.23
N GLY A 58 0.74 -14.75 -27.60
CA GLY A 58 -0.51 -14.71 -26.85
C GLY A 58 -0.53 -15.52 -25.55
N ARG A 59 0.61 -16.05 -25.09
CA ARG A 59 0.70 -16.67 -23.76
C ARG A 59 0.48 -15.62 -22.67
N ILE A 60 -0.21 -16.03 -21.62
CA ILE A 60 -0.56 -15.21 -20.46
C ILE A 60 0.35 -15.62 -19.31
N TYR A 61 0.96 -14.65 -18.65
CA TYR A 61 1.92 -14.81 -17.58
C TYR A 61 1.34 -14.20 -16.30
N VAL A 62 1.28 -15.01 -15.24
CA VAL A 62 0.64 -14.67 -13.96
C VAL A 62 1.67 -14.85 -12.84
N PRO A 63 2.39 -13.77 -12.47
CA PRO A 63 3.25 -13.73 -11.29
C PRO A 63 2.41 -13.93 -10.03
N ASN A 64 2.82 -14.87 -9.18
CA ASN A 64 2.04 -15.29 -8.00
C ASN A 64 2.94 -15.81 -6.87
N THR A 65 2.34 -16.02 -5.71
CA THR A 65 2.89 -16.87 -4.64
C THR A 65 1.93 -18.01 -4.33
N GLU A 66 2.45 -19.21 -4.08
CA GLU A 66 1.70 -20.33 -3.53
C GLU A 66 1.97 -20.48 -2.03
N ALA A 67 0.92 -20.57 -1.22
CA ALA A 67 1.05 -20.73 0.23
C ALA A 67 1.26 -22.18 0.64
N ARG A 68 2.11 -22.39 1.66
CA ARG A 68 2.40 -23.72 2.21
C ARG A 68 1.60 -23.98 3.49
N ASN A 69 0.38 -23.45 3.58
CA ASN A 69 -0.46 -23.47 4.80
C ASN A 69 -1.02 -24.87 5.14
N ASN A 70 -0.89 -25.84 4.23
CA ASN A 70 -1.12 -27.25 4.49
C ASN A 70 0.03 -27.93 5.28
N VAL A 71 1.24 -27.34 5.27
CA VAL A 71 2.38 -27.80 6.05
C VAL A 71 2.26 -27.24 7.47
N ARG A 72 2.42 -28.10 8.47
CA ARG A 72 2.28 -27.70 9.88
C ARG A 72 3.59 -27.24 10.49
N PHE A 73 3.42 -26.34 11.45
CA PHE A 73 4.39 -25.90 12.45
C PHE A 73 5.50 -24.93 12.01
N GLU A 74 5.76 -23.98 12.89
CA GLU A 74 6.84 -23.00 12.84
C GLU A 74 8.16 -23.69 13.26
N LEU A 75 8.65 -24.58 12.40
CA LEU A 75 9.85 -25.40 12.59
C LEU A 75 10.62 -25.55 11.25
N PRO A 76 11.93 -25.85 11.26
CA PRO A 76 12.73 -26.05 10.04
C PRO A 76 12.30 -27.23 9.15
N LEU A 77 11.56 -28.20 9.69
CA LEU A 77 10.93 -29.29 8.91
C LEU A 77 9.47 -28.99 8.54
N GLY A 78 8.94 -27.83 8.96
CA GLY A 78 7.61 -27.33 8.67
C GLY A 78 7.67 -26.16 7.68
N VAL A 79 7.12 -25.00 8.06
CA VAL A 79 7.11 -23.78 7.23
C VAL A 79 8.23 -22.77 7.57
N GLY A 80 9.09 -23.06 8.55
CA GLY A 80 10.13 -22.11 8.98
C GLY A 80 11.16 -21.87 7.87
N GLY A 81 11.26 -20.62 7.41
CA GLY A 81 12.10 -20.22 6.27
C GLY A 81 11.53 -20.58 4.89
N HIS A 82 10.33 -21.16 4.83
CA HIS A 82 9.68 -21.58 3.57
C HIS A 82 8.15 -21.57 3.72
N VAL A 83 7.57 -20.37 3.83
CA VAL A 83 6.12 -20.15 4.01
C VAL A 83 5.35 -20.08 2.68
N VAL A 84 6.00 -19.62 1.61
CA VAL A 84 5.43 -19.51 0.26
C VAL A 84 6.45 -19.97 -0.79
N ASP A 85 5.98 -20.31 -1.99
CA ASP A 85 6.79 -20.41 -3.20
C ASP A 85 6.46 -19.22 -4.14
N ASP A 86 7.44 -18.38 -4.48
CA ASP A 86 7.30 -17.34 -5.51
C ASP A 86 7.38 -17.96 -6.90
N ARG A 87 6.36 -17.70 -7.73
CA ARG A 87 6.12 -18.45 -8.97
C ARG A 87 5.69 -17.54 -10.12
N LEU A 88 5.84 -18.08 -11.32
CA LEU A 88 5.31 -17.54 -12.55
C LEU A 88 4.50 -18.61 -13.26
N THR A 89 3.18 -18.49 -13.25
CA THR A 89 2.32 -19.44 -13.96
C THR A 89 2.02 -18.92 -15.36
N VAL A 90 2.27 -19.76 -16.36
CA VAL A 90 2.13 -19.41 -17.78
C VAL A 90 1.02 -20.23 -18.41
N VAL A 91 -0.04 -19.55 -18.84
CA VAL A 91 -1.20 -20.11 -19.52
C VAL A 91 -1.01 -19.95 -21.03
N ALA A 92 -1.29 -21.00 -21.80
CA ALA A 92 -1.18 -21.01 -23.25
C ALA A 92 -2.56 -21.18 -23.92
N PRO A 93 -3.28 -20.09 -24.27
CA PRO A 93 -4.61 -20.17 -24.88
C PRO A 93 -4.64 -20.99 -26.18
N GLY A 94 -3.61 -20.86 -27.03
CA GLY A 94 -3.44 -21.66 -28.25
C GLY A 94 -3.25 -23.17 -28.02
N ALA A 95 -3.06 -23.61 -26.77
CA ALA A 95 -2.98 -25.00 -26.35
C ALA A 95 -4.19 -25.44 -25.48
N GLY A 96 -5.31 -24.72 -25.55
CA GLY A 96 -6.50 -25.01 -24.75
C GLY A 96 -6.33 -24.59 -23.29
N ASP A 97 -5.79 -23.38 -23.08
CA ASP A 97 -5.53 -22.77 -21.77
C ASP A 97 -4.63 -23.60 -20.83
N ALA A 98 -3.76 -24.44 -21.40
CA ALA A 98 -2.81 -25.25 -20.63
C ALA A 98 -1.88 -24.37 -19.78
N ALA A 99 -1.88 -24.58 -18.46
CA ALA A 99 -1.05 -23.88 -17.50
C ALA A 99 0.26 -24.62 -17.21
N THR A 100 1.36 -23.88 -17.12
CA THR A 100 2.69 -24.36 -16.71
C THR A 100 3.19 -23.51 -15.54
N ILE A 101 3.53 -24.13 -14.42
CA ILE A 101 4.06 -23.44 -13.24
C ILE A 101 5.59 -23.41 -13.33
N VAL A 102 6.17 -22.23 -13.13
CA VAL A 102 7.62 -22.03 -13.00
C VAL A 102 7.91 -21.55 -11.58
N ASP A 103 8.84 -22.22 -10.89
CA ASP A 103 9.44 -21.73 -9.64
C ASP A 103 10.44 -20.61 -9.99
N LEU A 104 10.29 -19.44 -9.38
CA LEU A 104 11.16 -18.30 -9.63
C LEU A 104 12.46 -18.35 -8.82
N ASN A 105 12.63 -19.34 -7.95
CA ASN A 105 13.72 -19.48 -7.00
C ASN A 105 14.36 -20.89 -7.00
N GLU A 106 14.42 -21.55 -8.16
CA GLU A 106 15.05 -22.89 -8.32
C GLU A 106 16.52 -22.98 -7.84
N HIS A 107 17.18 -21.85 -7.55
CA HIS A 107 18.56 -21.79 -7.04
C HIS A 107 18.67 -22.00 -5.52
N ILE A 108 17.57 -21.85 -4.75
CA ILE A 108 17.62 -21.88 -3.28
C ILE A 108 17.91 -23.29 -2.76
N ASP A 109 19.04 -23.48 -2.09
CA ASP A 109 19.25 -24.67 -1.25
C ASP A 109 18.63 -24.42 0.13
N ARG A 110 17.44 -24.97 0.35
CA ARG A 110 16.70 -24.98 1.62
C ARG A 110 17.43 -25.69 2.78
N ARG A 111 18.62 -26.25 2.54
CA ARG A 111 19.53 -26.82 3.56
C ARG A 111 20.77 -25.96 3.79
N SER A 112 20.99 -24.92 2.97
CA SER A 112 22.07 -23.98 3.18
C SER A 112 21.84 -23.17 4.45
N ASP A 113 22.92 -22.63 5.01
CA ASP A 113 22.87 -21.77 6.19
C ASP A 113 22.62 -20.30 5.75
N PRO A 114 21.47 -19.70 6.13
CA PRO A 114 21.16 -18.30 5.84
C PRO A 114 22.22 -17.29 6.28
N ALA A 115 22.97 -17.59 7.35
CA ALA A 115 24.02 -16.72 7.88
C ALA A 115 25.15 -16.52 6.88
N THR A 116 25.52 -17.59 6.18
CA THR A 116 26.68 -17.63 5.29
C THR A 116 26.33 -17.46 3.81
N ASN A 117 25.05 -17.63 3.43
CA ASN A 117 24.61 -17.63 2.04
C ASN A 117 23.94 -16.31 1.58
N LEU A 118 24.62 -15.17 1.77
CA LEU A 118 24.13 -13.86 1.29
C LEU A 118 23.95 -13.82 -0.24
N ALA A 119 24.74 -14.58 -1.00
CA ALA A 119 24.65 -14.61 -2.46
C ALA A 119 23.33 -15.21 -2.96
N GLU A 120 22.85 -16.30 -2.33
CA GLU A 120 21.53 -16.88 -2.60
C GLU A 120 20.41 -15.90 -2.26
N ARG A 121 20.42 -15.32 -1.05
CA ARG A 121 19.42 -14.31 -0.65
C ARG A 121 19.35 -13.15 -1.62
N LEU A 122 20.49 -12.58 -2.01
CA LEU A 122 20.57 -11.52 -3.00
C LEU A 122 20.05 -11.98 -4.39
N ALA A 123 20.16 -13.25 -4.75
CA ALA A 123 19.68 -13.77 -6.03
C ALA A 123 18.16 -14.00 -6.07
N SER A 124 17.51 -14.15 -4.92
CA SER A 124 16.10 -14.55 -4.82
C SER A 124 15.08 -13.47 -5.22
N ILE A 125 13.93 -13.96 -5.68
CA ILE A 125 12.70 -13.21 -5.96
C ILE A 125 11.76 -13.35 -4.77
N SER A 126 11.28 -12.23 -4.24
CA SER A 126 10.21 -12.17 -3.25
C SER A 126 9.13 -11.20 -3.69
N GLN A 127 7.88 -11.67 -3.69
CA GLN A 127 6.67 -10.94 -4.07
C GLN A 127 6.76 -10.37 -5.51
N PRO A 128 6.74 -11.25 -6.53
CA PRO A 128 6.77 -10.85 -7.93
C PRO A 128 5.46 -10.12 -8.30
N GLY A 129 5.57 -8.99 -9.00
CA GLY A 129 4.48 -8.06 -9.27
C GLY A 129 4.29 -7.74 -10.76
N MET A 130 4.21 -6.45 -11.09
CA MET A 130 3.93 -5.99 -12.46
C MET A 130 4.95 -6.52 -13.50
N MET A 131 4.47 -6.89 -14.68
CA MET A 131 5.28 -7.41 -15.78
C MET A 131 4.94 -6.78 -17.13
N VAL A 132 5.93 -6.26 -17.86
CA VAL A 132 5.75 -5.71 -19.22
C VAL A 132 6.62 -6.43 -20.25
N TRP A 133 6.08 -6.70 -21.43
CA TRP A 133 6.77 -7.36 -22.55
C TRP A 133 7.33 -6.35 -23.57
N ASN A 134 8.43 -6.72 -24.23
CA ASN A 134 8.81 -6.06 -25.48
C ASN A 134 7.90 -6.49 -26.65
N ARG A 135 7.79 -5.65 -27.69
CA ARG A 135 6.94 -5.84 -28.88
C ARG A 135 7.25 -7.14 -29.63
N ALA A 136 8.50 -7.57 -29.62
CA ALA A 136 8.93 -8.84 -30.21
C ALA A 136 8.54 -10.06 -29.38
N GLY A 137 8.04 -9.88 -28.15
CA GLY A 137 7.66 -10.94 -27.22
C GLY A 137 8.83 -11.81 -26.74
N THR A 138 10.08 -11.39 -26.94
CA THR A 138 11.26 -12.19 -26.56
C THR A 138 11.64 -12.04 -25.09
N PHE A 139 11.38 -10.86 -24.50
CA PHE A 139 11.73 -10.54 -23.12
C PHE A 139 10.59 -9.80 -22.42
N GLY A 140 10.28 -10.26 -21.21
CA GLY A 140 9.46 -9.56 -20.24
C GLY A 140 10.32 -8.94 -19.14
N TYR A 141 9.79 -7.94 -18.45
CA TYR A 141 10.45 -7.27 -17.33
C TYR A 141 9.50 -7.28 -16.14
N LEU A 142 9.90 -7.96 -15.07
CA LEU A 142 9.10 -8.27 -13.87
C LEU A 142 9.66 -7.53 -12.66
N THR A 143 8.84 -6.72 -11.98
CA THR A 143 9.23 -6.13 -10.68
C THR A 143 9.05 -7.15 -9.55
N ALA A 144 9.92 -7.16 -8.55
CA ALA A 144 9.71 -7.93 -7.31
C ALA A 144 9.92 -7.03 -6.10
N ILE A 145 8.88 -6.87 -5.28
CA ILE A 145 8.81 -5.86 -4.22
C ILE A 145 9.85 -6.14 -3.14
N GLY A 146 9.89 -7.38 -2.65
CA GLY A 146 10.77 -7.77 -1.54
C GLY A 146 12.24 -7.91 -1.92
N SER A 147 12.54 -8.05 -3.21
CA SER A 147 13.91 -8.15 -3.73
C SER A 147 14.52 -6.81 -4.18
N ARG A 148 13.77 -5.70 -4.13
CA ARG A 148 14.23 -4.35 -4.56
C ARG A 148 14.69 -4.28 -6.04
N LYS A 149 14.15 -5.16 -6.88
CA LYS A 149 14.70 -5.48 -8.21
C LYS A 149 13.68 -5.50 -9.35
N LEU A 150 14.20 -5.31 -10.56
CA LEU A 150 13.57 -5.66 -11.82
C LEU A 150 14.32 -6.85 -12.43
N PHE A 151 13.60 -7.91 -12.81
CA PHE A 151 14.11 -9.13 -13.43
C PHE A 151 13.71 -9.16 -14.91
N ARG A 152 14.61 -9.62 -15.79
CA ARG A 152 14.33 -9.87 -17.20
C ARG A 152 13.98 -11.35 -17.38
N VAL A 153 12.80 -11.60 -17.93
CA VAL A 153 12.22 -12.94 -18.13
C VAL A 153 12.37 -13.33 -19.60
N SER A 154 13.10 -14.41 -19.89
CA SER A 154 13.26 -14.94 -21.26
C SER A 154 11.99 -15.68 -21.70
N GLN A 155 11.39 -15.33 -22.84
CA GLN A 155 10.24 -16.06 -23.38
C GLN A 155 10.58 -17.50 -23.76
N ALA A 156 11.83 -17.74 -24.18
CA ALA A 156 12.32 -19.05 -24.63
C ALA A 156 12.40 -20.09 -23.50
N CYS A 157 12.25 -19.69 -22.23
CA CYS A 157 12.39 -20.61 -21.09
C CYS A 157 11.36 -21.75 -21.03
N LEU A 158 10.27 -21.65 -21.81
CA LEU A 158 9.24 -22.69 -21.94
C LEU A 158 9.14 -23.31 -23.34
N ASP A 159 10.04 -22.98 -24.27
CA ASP A 159 9.95 -23.44 -25.67
C ASP A 159 10.68 -24.77 -25.95
N GLY A 160 11.23 -25.40 -24.91
CA GLY A 160 11.82 -26.73 -24.96
C GLY A 160 13.26 -26.77 -25.47
N THR A 161 14.09 -27.59 -24.82
CA THR A 161 15.50 -27.96 -25.15
C THR A 161 16.52 -26.82 -25.39
N GLY A 162 16.10 -25.55 -25.40
CA GLY A 162 16.98 -24.39 -25.40
C GLY A 162 17.75 -24.23 -24.08
N PRO A 163 18.85 -23.45 -24.09
CA PRO A 163 19.72 -23.31 -22.93
C PRO A 163 19.06 -22.54 -21.76
N ASP A 164 18.00 -21.76 -22.02
CA ASP A 164 17.20 -21.06 -21.00
C ASP A 164 16.02 -21.90 -20.46
N TYR A 165 15.85 -23.15 -20.91
CA TYR A 165 14.70 -23.97 -20.55
C TYR A 165 14.62 -24.24 -19.04
N GLY A 166 13.49 -23.90 -18.43
CA GLY A 166 13.29 -23.93 -16.97
C GLY A 166 14.17 -22.93 -16.20
N ALA A 167 14.77 -21.94 -16.85
CA ALA A 167 15.65 -20.95 -16.23
C ALA A 167 15.21 -19.51 -16.59
N CYS A 168 13.91 -19.23 -16.44
CA CYS A 168 13.26 -18.03 -16.98
C CYS A 168 13.91 -16.69 -16.57
N VAL A 169 14.53 -16.64 -15.38
CA VAL A 169 15.25 -15.46 -14.88
C VAL A 169 16.75 -15.69 -14.62
N PHE A 170 17.20 -16.94 -14.42
CA PHE A 170 18.63 -17.25 -14.15
C PHE A 170 19.47 -17.50 -15.41
N GLY A 171 18.81 -17.59 -16.57
CA GLY A 171 19.43 -17.93 -17.84
C GLY A 171 20.18 -19.26 -17.83
N SER A 172 20.87 -19.54 -18.93
CA SER A 172 21.58 -20.81 -19.11
C SER A 172 22.69 -21.14 -18.10
N SER A 173 23.28 -20.14 -17.43
CA SER A 173 24.33 -20.39 -16.42
C SER A 173 23.77 -20.90 -15.09
N ARG A 174 22.53 -20.56 -14.77
CA ARG A 174 21.87 -20.77 -13.47
C ARG A 174 22.62 -20.20 -12.25
N GLN A 175 23.64 -19.35 -12.42
CA GLN A 175 24.46 -18.82 -11.31
C GLN A 175 24.00 -17.46 -10.76
N ALA A 176 23.35 -16.64 -11.57
CA ALA A 176 22.85 -15.32 -11.17
C ALA A 176 21.61 -14.95 -11.98
N PRO A 177 20.63 -14.24 -11.39
CA PRO A 177 19.47 -13.78 -12.12
C PRO A 177 19.83 -12.62 -13.06
N ASP A 178 19.20 -12.59 -14.22
CA ASP A 178 19.22 -11.48 -15.17
C ASP A 178 18.37 -10.34 -14.60
N ALA A 179 18.95 -9.56 -13.69
CA ALA A 179 18.23 -8.60 -12.86
C ALA A 179 19.05 -7.35 -12.53
N VAL A 180 18.34 -6.27 -12.18
CA VAL A 180 18.91 -4.98 -11.77
C VAL A 180 18.25 -4.47 -10.51
N VAL A 181 19.04 -3.97 -9.55
CA VAL A 181 18.55 -3.28 -8.36
C VAL A 181 18.03 -1.91 -8.79
N VAL A 182 16.76 -1.64 -8.49
CA VAL A 182 16.05 -0.43 -8.95
C VAL A 182 15.78 0.56 -7.83
N GLY A 183 15.59 0.09 -6.60
CA GLY A 183 15.26 0.91 -5.44
C GLY A 183 14.20 0.21 -4.57
N GLU A 184 13.68 0.93 -3.57
CA GLU A 184 12.80 0.33 -2.56
C GLU A 184 11.35 0.17 -3.03
N GLY A 185 10.84 -1.06 -2.94
CA GLY A 185 9.46 -1.41 -3.28
C GLY A 185 9.06 -1.14 -4.74
N PRO A 186 9.73 -1.74 -5.75
CA PRO A 186 9.31 -1.63 -7.14
C PRO A 186 7.97 -2.32 -7.35
N THR A 187 6.93 -1.57 -7.72
CA THR A 187 5.57 -2.09 -7.90
C THR A 187 5.03 -1.97 -9.32
N GLY A 188 5.72 -1.23 -10.20
CA GLY A 188 5.25 -0.99 -11.56
C GLY A 188 6.40 -0.76 -12.54
N VAL A 189 6.23 -1.17 -13.79
CA VAL A 189 7.23 -1.01 -14.85
C VAL A 189 6.59 -0.66 -16.18
N ALA A 190 7.16 0.33 -16.88
CA ALA A 190 6.81 0.69 -18.23
C ALA A 190 8.05 0.63 -19.14
N LEU A 191 7.89 0.07 -20.34
CA LEU A 191 8.95 -0.05 -21.34
C LEU A 191 8.73 0.95 -22.48
N ARG A 192 9.78 1.71 -22.81
CA ARG A 192 9.88 2.58 -23.98
C ARG A 192 11.01 2.11 -24.89
N GLU A 193 10.66 1.23 -25.84
CA GLU A 193 11.60 0.52 -26.71
C GLU A 193 12.40 1.42 -27.64
N ASP A 194 11.81 2.50 -28.17
CA ASP A 194 12.49 3.42 -29.08
C ASP A 194 13.68 4.14 -28.42
N LEU A 195 13.68 4.22 -27.09
CA LEU A 195 14.79 4.75 -26.29
C LEU A 195 15.54 3.67 -25.49
N ASN A 196 15.26 2.39 -25.73
CA ASN A 196 15.83 1.27 -24.98
C ASN A 196 15.68 1.44 -23.45
N ARG A 197 14.56 2.01 -22.98
CA ARG A 197 14.42 2.50 -21.60
C ARG A 197 13.23 1.92 -20.86
N LEU A 198 13.49 1.44 -19.65
CA LEU A 198 12.49 1.04 -18.67
C LEU A 198 12.35 2.14 -17.61
N TYR A 199 11.12 2.33 -17.15
CA TYR A 199 10.77 3.23 -16.06
C TYR A 199 10.10 2.39 -14.97
N VAL A 200 10.72 2.30 -13.80
CA VAL A 200 10.24 1.47 -12.69
C VAL A 200 9.79 2.35 -11.53
N LEU A 201 8.52 2.22 -11.14
CA LEU A 201 7.94 2.92 -10.00
C LEU A 201 8.34 2.22 -8.70
N ASN A 202 9.26 2.84 -7.96
CA ASN A 202 9.65 2.45 -6.62
C ASN A 202 8.71 3.13 -5.62
N ARG A 203 7.75 2.39 -5.06
CA ARG A 203 6.71 2.92 -4.19
C ARG A 203 7.21 3.24 -2.78
N PHE A 204 8.35 2.68 -2.34
CA PHE A 204 8.87 2.94 -0.99
C PHE A 204 9.99 3.99 -0.94
N SER A 205 10.66 4.29 -2.05
CA SER A 205 11.43 5.54 -2.20
C SER A 205 10.62 6.66 -2.86
N ASN A 206 9.41 6.34 -3.34
CA ASN A 206 8.53 7.21 -4.10
C ASN A 206 9.28 7.88 -5.27
N SER A 207 9.82 7.06 -6.15
CA SER A 207 10.70 7.49 -7.24
C SER A 207 10.46 6.66 -8.51
N ILE A 208 10.94 7.15 -9.64
CA ILE A 208 10.98 6.43 -10.91
C ILE A 208 12.44 6.13 -11.23
N ALA A 209 12.85 4.87 -11.14
CA ALA A 209 14.16 4.43 -11.62
C ALA A 209 14.15 4.31 -13.14
N LEU A 210 15.21 4.81 -13.79
CA LEU A 210 15.44 4.70 -15.23
C LEU A 210 16.45 3.57 -15.45
N VAL A 211 16.08 2.58 -16.26
CA VAL A 211 16.91 1.41 -16.56
C VAL A 211 17.14 1.30 -18.08
N ASP A 212 18.37 1.04 -18.50
CA ASP A 212 18.67 0.63 -19.88
C ASP A 212 18.26 -0.84 -20.08
N ALA A 213 17.39 -1.12 -21.05
CA ALA A 213 16.77 -2.43 -21.21
C ALA A 213 17.71 -3.48 -21.86
N ALA A 214 18.67 -3.04 -22.66
CA ALA A 214 19.64 -3.91 -23.31
C ALA A 214 20.76 -4.31 -22.34
N ALA A 215 21.39 -3.32 -21.70
CA ALA A 215 22.44 -3.52 -20.71
C ALA A 215 21.92 -4.00 -19.34
N LEU A 216 20.60 -3.92 -19.12
CA LEU A 216 19.91 -4.20 -17.86
C LEU A 216 20.59 -3.52 -16.66
N SER A 217 20.74 -2.20 -16.74
CA SER A 217 21.43 -1.39 -15.73
C SER A 217 20.66 -0.12 -15.39
N LYS A 218 20.68 0.30 -14.12
CA LYS A 218 20.07 1.56 -13.66
C LYS A 218 20.93 2.73 -14.11
N VAL A 219 20.37 3.59 -14.95
CA VAL A 219 21.03 4.74 -15.58
C VAL A 219 20.58 6.09 -15.02
N GLY A 220 19.60 6.09 -14.09
CA GLY A 220 19.16 7.28 -13.39
C GLY A 220 17.97 7.00 -12.46
N GLU A 221 17.53 8.02 -11.76
CA GLU A 221 16.33 7.99 -10.91
C GLU A 221 15.76 9.40 -10.78
N ILE A 222 14.43 9.49 -10.75
CA ILE A 222 13.70 10.74 -10.54
C ILE A 222 12.91 10.57 -9.24
N ALA A 223 13.22 11.38 -8.23
CA ALA A 223 12.43 11.44 -7.00
C ALA A 223 11.04 12.05 -7.30
N LEU A 224 10.00 11.53 -6.64
CA LEU A 224 8.67 12.12 -6.63
C LEU A 224 8.38 12.65 -5.22
N HIS A 225 7.57 13.70 -5.13
CA HIS A 225 7.14 14.28 -3.86
C HIS A 225 6.50 13.22 -2.93
N ASP A 226 7.13 12.92 -1.79
CA ASP A 226 6.63 11.99 -0.77
C ASP A 226 6.19 12.72 0.52
N PRO A 227 4.88 12.92 0.73
CA PRO A 227 4.33 13.58 1.91
C PRO A 227 4.25 12.67 3.15
N SER A 228 4.64 11.39 3.05
CA SER A 228 4.56 10.47 4.19
C SER A 228 5.65 10.77 5.22
N SER A 229 5.34 10.57 6.51
CA SER A 229 6.26 10.88 7.60
C SER A 229 7.53 10.00 7.55
N ALA A 230 8.61 10.45 8.18
CA ALA A 230 9.85 9.67 8.27
C ALA A 230 9.61 8.26 8.86
N THR A 231 8.71 8.12 9.83
CA THR A 231 8.25 6.83 10.38
C THR A 231 7.66 5.91 9.30
N ILE A 232 6.79 6.43 8.42
CA ILE A 232 6.19 5.64 7.35
C ILE A 232 7.24 5.30 6.28
N ARG A 233 8.06 6.27 5.88
CA ARG A 233 9.11 6.07 4.85
C ARG A 233 10.13 5.01 5.28
N ASN A 234 10.58 5.08 6.53
CA ASN A 234 11.62 4.20 7.06
C ASN A 234 11.04 2.86 7.55
N GLY A 235 9.83 2.83 8.10
CA GLY A 235 9.23 1.61 8.66
C GLY A 235 8.57 0.68 7.63
N ARG A 236 8.20 1.18 6.43
CA ARG A 236 7.40 0.39 5.47
C ARG A 236 8.10 -0.80 4.84
N HIS A 237 9.42 -0.73 4.64
CA HIS A 237 10.17 -1.79 3.94
C HIS A 237 10.18 -3.12 4.72
N PHE A 238 10.28 -3.08 6.06
CA PHE A 238 10.28 -4.27 6.93
C PHE A 238 9.06 -5.20 6.79
N LEU A 239 7.93 -4.71 6.24
CA LEU A 239 6.77 -5.55 5.93
C LEU A 239 7.03 -6.47 4.72
N TYR A 240 7.79 -5.99 3.74
CA TYR A 240 7.95 -6.59 2.40
C TYR A 240 9.34 -7.15 2.12
N ASP A 241 10.34 -6.80 2.92
CA ASP A 241 11.73 -7.14 2.67
C ASP A 241 12.00 -8.65 2.78
N GLY A 242 12.43 -9.25 1.66
CA GLY A 242 12.86 -10.65 1.63
C GLY A 242 14.37 -10.81 1.90
N ILE A 243 15.18 -9.80 1.58
CA ILE A 243 16.65 -9.92 1.53
C ILE A 243 17.29 -9.81 2.90
N ASP A 244 16.88 -8.80 3.68
CA ASP A 244 17.49 -8.48 4.96
C ASP A 244 16.76 -9.17 6.14
N THR A 245 15.49 -9.55 5.95
CA THR A 245 14.60 -10.07 7.00
C THR A 245 14.10 -11.52 6.82
N SER A 246 14.53 -12.23 5.78
CA SER A 246 14.27 -13.66 5.58
C SER A 246 15.55 -14.45 5.31
N GLY A 247 15.51 -15.75 5.63
CA GLY A 247 16.65 -16.65 5.54
C GLY A 247 17.09 -16.96 4.11
N HIS A 248 16.19 -16.92 3.13
CA HIS A 248 16.48 -17.30 1.74
C HIS A 248 16.13 -16.23 0.70
N GLY A 249 15.78 -15.00 1.10
CA GLY A 249 15.56 -13.89 0.17
C GLY A 249 14.19 -13.86 -0.52
N ASP A 250 13.31 -14.82 -0.20
CA ASP A 250 12.10 -15.15 -0.96
C ASP A 250 10.79 -14.82 -0.24
N ASN A 251 10.76 -14.77 1.10
CA ASN A 251 9.53 -14.50 1.86
C ASN A 251 9.65 -13.28 2.78
N ALA A 252 8.49 -12.68 3.11
CA ALA A 252 8.40 -11.52 3.98
C ALA A 252 7.13 -11.57 4.84
N CYS A 253 6.95 -10.64 5.77
CA CYS A 253 5.71 -10.55 6.56
C CYS A 253 4.47 -10.38 5.66
N SER A 254 4.58 -9.69 4.53
CA SER A 254 3.52 -9.55 3.54
C SER A 254 3.31 -10.74 2.60
N SER A 255 4.01 -11.87 2.80
CA SER A 255 3.63 -13.15 2.18
C SER A 255 2.33 -13.71 2.78
N CYS A 256 2.03 -13.40 4.05
CA CYS A 256 0.72 -13.67 4.68
C CYS A 256 -0.10 -12.39 4.88
N HIS A 257 0.56 -11.27 5.20
CA HIS A 257 -0.11 -9.97 5.38
C HIS A 257 -0.15 -9.17 4.06
N ILE A 258 -0.83 -9.71 3.05
CA ILE A 258 -0.88 -9.15 1.69
C ILE A 258 -1.25 -7.66 1.72
N SER A 259 -0.32 -6.78 1.30
CA SER A 259 -0.47 -5.31 1.37
C SER A 259 -0.94 -4.79 2.75
N GLY A 260 -0.42 -5.37 3.83
CA GLY A 260 -0.79 -5.05 5.22
C GLY A 260 -2.16 -5.60 5.66
N ASN A 261 -2.81 -6.46 4.87
CA ASN A 261 -4.06 -7.11 5.24
C ASN A 261 -3.80 -8.54 5.75
N MET A 262 -4.47 -9.51 5.14
CA MET A 262 -4.47 -10.94 5.41
C MET A 262 -4.58 -11.67 4.07
N ASP A 263 -4.11 -12.91 4.03
CA ASP A 263 -4.16 -13.85 2.90
C ASP A 263 -5.50 -14.63 2.82
N GLU A 264 -6.40 -14.41 3.78
CA GLU A 264 -7.66 -15.16 3.96
C GLU A 264 -7.47 -16.67 4.21
N LEU A 265 -6.26 -17.10 4.59
CA LEU A 265 -5.93 -18.50 4.92
C LEU A 265 -5.92 -18.74 6.42
N ALA A 266 -6.04 -20.01 6.82
CA ALA A 266 -5.66 -20.50 8.14
C ALA A 266 -4.34 -21.29 8.10
N TRP A 267 -3.54 -21.11 9.15
CA TRP A 267 -2.21 -21.69 9.33
C TRP A 267 -2.10 -22.38 10.69
N ASP A 268 -1.56 -23.60 10.75
CA ASP A 268 -1.14 -24.22 12.02
C ASP A 268 0.33 -23.88 12.32
N LEU A 269 0.57 -22.65 12.78
CA LEU A 269 1.88 -22.20 13.23
C LEU A 269 2.19 -22.66 14.66
N GLY A 270 1.73 -23.84 15.09
CA GLY A 270 2.15 -24.46 16.34
C GLY A 270 3.67 -24.69 16.40
N ASN A 271 4.20 -24.87 17.60
CA ASN A 271 5.56 -25.37 17.79
C ASN A 271 5.55 -26.49 18.84
N PRO A 272 5.50 -27.77 18.44
CA PRO A 272 5.51 -28.91 19.38
C PRO A 272 6.74 -29.00 20.30
N GLN A 273 7.82 -28.27 20.01
CA GLN A 273 9.04 -28.19 20.84
C GLN A 273 9.03 -26.98 21.79
N GLY A 274 8.01 -26.11 21.70
CA GLY A 274 7.86 -24.94 22.55
C GLY A 274 7.54 -25.28 24.00
N LYS A 275 7.47 -24.24 24.84
CA LYS A 275 7.12 -24.35 26.26
C LYS A 275 5.70 -23.84 26.51
N PHE A 276 5.00 -24.51 27.42
CA PHE A 276 3.72 -24.04 27.97
C PHE A 276 3.91 -22.73 28.76
N VAL A 277 2.98 -21.78 28.61
CA VAL A 277 3.03 -20.47 29.27
C VAL A 277 1.82 -20.30 30.19
N ALA A 278 2.02 -20.41 31.50
CA ALA A 278 0.94 -20.32 32.49
C ALA A 278 0.32 -18.90 32.59
N TYR A 279 -1.00 -18.85 32.75
CA TYR A 279 -1.75 -17.61 33.03
C TYR A 279 -1.40 -17.03 34.41
N GLY A 280 -1.58 -15.71 34.56
CA GLY A 280 -1.44 -15.03 35.84
C GLY A 280 0.01 -14.88 36.32
N THR A 281 0.98 -15.19 35.46
CA THR A 281 2.40 -14.91 35.71
C THR A 281 2.66 -13.40 35.77
N ALA A 282 3.71 -12.99 36.48
CA ALA A 282 4.07 -11.57 36.57
C ALA A 282 4.51 -11.05 35.19
N GLY A 283 3.79 -10.05 34.67
CA GLY A 283 3.99 -9.54 33.30
C GLY A 283 3.01 -10.09 32.26
N ASP A 284 2.21 -11.11 32.59
CA ASP A 284 1.14 -11.63 31.71
C ASP A 284 0.21 -10.49 31.24
N ASN A 285 -0.07 -10.45 29.94
CA ASN A 285 -0.84 -9.42 29.26
C ASN A 285 -2.30 -9.84 28.95
N VAL A 286 -2.83 -10.90 29.57
CA VAL A 286 -4.24 -11.32 29.39
C VAL A 286 -5.06 -11.26 30.68
N ARG A 287 -6.39 -11.16 30.57
CA ARG A 287 -7.35 -11.19 31.69
C ARG A 287 -8.62 -11.91 31.26
N PHE A 288 -9.07 -12.88 32.04
CA PHE A 288 -10.37 -13.49 31.82
C PHE A 288 -11.49 -12.53 32.20
N ILE A 289 -12.53 -12.48 31.37
CA ILE A 289 -13.70 -11.64 31.56
C ILE A 289 -14.98 -12.45 31.37
N VAL A 290 -16.06 -11.99 32.03
CA VAL A 290 -17.43 -12.42 31.76
C VAL A 290 -18.32 -11.19 31.59
N PRO A 291 -19.39 -11.27 30.78
CA PRO A 291 -20.35 -10.18 30.67
C PRO A 291 -21.24 -10.17 31.92
N GLN A 292 -21.28 -9.04 32.63
CA GLN A 292 -22.12 -8.85 33.82
C GLN A 292 -22.64 -7.41 33.87
N GLY A 293 -23.95 -7.23 33.88
CA GLY A 293 -24.58 -5.90 33.89
C GLY A 293 -24.32 -5.11 32.59
N ASN A 294 -24.28 -5.80 31.45
CA ASN A 294 -23.86 -5.27 30.14
C ASN A 294 -22.44 -4.66 30.11
N GLN A 295 -21.53 -5.12 30.99
CA GLN A 295 -20.13 -4.68 31.04
C GLN A 295 -19.17 -5.88 31.15
N PRO A 296 -17.91 -5.76 30.70
CA PRO A 296 -16.90 -6.81 30.88
C PRO A 296 -16.33 -6.76 32.29
N VAL A 297 -16.59 -7.79 33.09
CA VAL A 297 -16.06 -7.92 34.46
C VAL A 297 -14.91 -8.92 34.48
N THR A 298 -13.76 -8.51 35.04
CA THR A 298 -12.59 -9.38 35.18
C THR A 298 -12.82 -10.47 36.23
N VAL A 299 -12.47 -11.70 35.90
CA VAL A 299 -12.61 -12.90 36.75
C VAL A 299 -11.27 -13.65 36.89
N PRO A 300 -11.13 -14.56 37.86
CA PRO A 300 -9.92 -15.36 38.02
C PRO A 300 -9.61 -16.24 36.79
N ALA A 301 -8.33 -16.39 36.46
CA ALA A 301 -7.84 -17.26 35.38
C ALA A 301 -7.82 -18.74 35.80
N GLN A 302 -8.97 -19.28 36.21
CA GLN A 302 -9.16 -20.66 36.67
C GLN A 302 -10.58 -21.15 36.29
N PRO A 303 -10.82 -22.47 36.16
CA PRO A 303 -12.15 -23.02 35.97
C PRO A 303 -13.15 -22.54 37.05
N PRO A 304 -14.41 -22.22 36.70
CA PRO A 304 -15.03 -22.40 35.38
C PRO A 304 -14.84 -21.23 34.40
N PHE A 305 -14.00 -20.23 34.72
CA PHE A 305 -13.85 -19.02 33.89
C PHE A 305 -12.83 -19.17 32.76
N SER A 306 -11.94 -20.15 32.84
CA SER A 306 -11.04 -20.55 31.76
C SER A 306 -11.24 -22.03 31.39
N ALA A 307 -11.00 -22.37 30.12
CA ALA A 307 -10.86 -23.76 29.69
C ALA A 307 -9.49 -24.32 30.11
N HIS A 308 -8.44 -23.48 30.07
CA HIS A 308 -7.05 -23.86 30.29
C HIS A 308 -6.44 -23.14 31.49
N THR A 309 -5.19 -23.47 31.80
CA THR A 309 -4.36 -22.81 32.83
C THR A 309 -3.20 -22.00 32.23
N GLY A 310 -3.12 -21.93 30.91
CA GLY A 310 -2.05 -21.29 30.16
C GLY A 310 -2.15 -21.55 28.65
N PHE A 311 -1.23 -21.00 27.89
CA PHE A 311 -1.11 -21.24 26.45
C PHE A 311 -0.24 -22.46 26.16
N ASP A 312 -0.80 -23.43 25.43
CA ASP A 312 -0.04 -24.51 24.81
C ASP A 312 0.77 -23.97 23.61
N PRO A 313 2.01 -24.44 23.39
CA PRO A 313 2.81 -24.05 22.23
C PRO A 313 2.27 -24.65 20.91
N GLN A 314 1.47 -25.71 20.95
CA GLN A 314 0.65 -26.14 19.81
C GLN A 314 -0.63 -25.30 19.79
N LYS A 315 -0.78 -24.50 18.73
CA LYS A 315 -1.84 -23.49 18.61
C LYS A 315 -3.09 -24.04 17.92
N GLY A 316 -2.91 -25.01 17.02
CA GLY A 316 -3.90 -25.38 16.02
C GLY A 316 -4.07 -24.31 14.95
N PRO A 317 -4.94 -24.54 13.95
CA PRO A 317 -5.17 -23.60 12.86
C PRO A 317 -5.69 -22.24 13.33
N MET A 318 -5.09 -21.18 12.79
CA MET A 318 -5.52 -19.80 13.01
C MET A 318 -5.45 -19.01 11.71
N THR A 319 -6.51 -18.25 11.41
CA THR A 319 -6.59 -17.35 10.27
C THR A 319 -5.67 -16.15 10.44
N THR A 320 -5.04 -15.70 9.36
CA THR A 320 -4.20 -14.50 9.39
C THR A 320 -5.04 -13.29 9.83
N GLN A 321 -4.58 -12.56 10.86
CA GLN A 321 -5.23 -11.31 11.28
C GLN A 321 -4.71 -10.15 10.43
N THR A 322 -5.59 -9.26 10.00
CA THR A 322 -5.20 -8.02 9.31
C THR A 322 -4.25 -7.16 10.16
N LEU A 323 -3.25 -6.51 9.52
CA LEU A 323 -2.46 -5.48 10.21
C LEU A 323 -3.20 -4.14 10.30
N ARG A 324 -4.22 -3.94 9.45
CA ARG A 324 -5.01 -2.69 9.39
C ARG A 324 -5.70 -2.45 10.73
N GLY A 325 -5.53 -1.26 11.27
CA GLY A 325 -6.17 -0.78 12.50
C GLY A 325 -5.93 -1.65 13.73
N MET A 326 -4.87 -2.46 13.75
CA MET A 326 -4.59 -3.48 14.77
C MET A 326 -4.63 -2.92 16.21
N LEU A 327 -5.11 -3.73 17.16
CA LEU A 327 -5.18 -3.39 18.60
C LEU A 327 -4.31 -4.31 19.43
N GLU A 328 -3.42 -3.74 20.23
CA GLU A 328 -2.59 -4.48 21.19
C GLU A 328 -3.37 -4.75 22.49
N PRO A 329 -3.32 -5.97 23.07
CA PRO A 329 -2.46 -7.11 22.70
C PRO A 329 -2.95 -7.95 21.49
N LEU A 330 -2.01 -8.66 20.88
CA LEU A 330 -2.09 -9.27 19.55
C LEU A 330 -2.33 -10.78 19.56
N HIS A 331 -2.47 -11.38 18.37
CA HIS A 331 -3.00 -12.74 18.12
C HIS A 331 -4.45 -12.99 18.56
N TRP A 332 -5.03 -14.07 18.04
CA TRP A 332 -6.32 -14.65 18.47
C TRP A 332 -6.36 -15.04 19.95
N ARG A 333 -5.24 -15.45 20.53
CA ARG A 333 -5.14 -15.83 21.95
C ARG A 333 -4.79 -14.67 22.88
N GLY A 334 -4.50 -13.49 22.33
CA GLY A 334 -3.96 -12.39 23.11
C GLY A 334 -2.54 -12.64 23.63
N ASP A 335 -1.82 -13.69 23.20
CA ASP A 335 -0.56 -14.16 23.81
C ASP A 335 0.68 -13.33 23.40
N ARG A 336 0.50 -12.14 22.82
CA ARG A 336 1.56 -11.22 22.42
C ARG A 336 1.22 -9.81 22.88
N ALA A 337 1.93 -9.30 23.88
CA ALA A 337 1.64 -7.99 24.49
C ALA A 337 1.62 -6.84 23.48
N THR A 338 2.62 -6.77 22.60
CA THR A 338 2.81 -5.75 21.56
C THR A 338 3.42 -6.36 20.30
N LEU A 339 3.51 -5.61 19.20
CA LEU A 339 4.15 -6.11 17.97
C LEU A 339 5.62 -6.48 18.20
N ASN A 340 6.31 -5.87 19.18
CA ASN A 340 7.70 -6.19 19.53
C ASN A 340 7.89 -7.69 19.85
N ALA A 341 6.85 -8.39 20.34
CA ALA A 341 6.87 -9.83 20.59
C ALA A 341 6.84 -10.71 19.31
N PHE A 342 6.77 -10.09 18.12
CA PHE A 342 6.86 -10.73 16.80
C PHE A 342 8.25 -10.64 16.17
N ASN A 343 9.23 -9.97 16.80
CA ASN A 343 10.60 -9.91 16.25
C ASN A 343 11.19 -11.33 16.05
N LYS A 344 10.75 -12.30 16.86
CA LYS A 344 11.07 -13.73 16.69
C LYS A 344 10.50 -14.41 15.43
N ALA A 345 9.50 -13.82 14.78
CA ALA A 345 8.94 -14.36 13.54
C ALA A 345 9.90 -14.16 12.36
N PHE A 346 10.70 -13.09 12.34
CA PHE A 346 11.81 -12.95 11.40
C PHE A 346 12.78 -14.14 11.50
N VAL A 347 13.07 -14.57 12.73
CA VAL A 347 13.96 -15.70 13.02
C VAL A 347 13.35 -17.04 12.63
N GLY A 348 12.24 -17.42 13.26
CA GLY A 348 11.69 -18.77 13.18
C GLY A 348 10.78 -19.01 11.98
N LEU A 349 9.93 -18.04 11.65
CA LEU A 349 8.95 -18.17 10.57
C LEU A 349 9.56 -17.81 9.21
N LEU A 350 10.28 -16.68 9.13
CA LEU A 350 10.99 -16.25 7.92
C LEU A 350 12.41 -16.82 7.81
N GLY A 351 12.88 -17.56 8.81
CA GLY A 351 14.13 -18.32 8.74
C GLY A 351 15.42 -17.50 8.90
N ALA A 352 15.37 -16.24 9.32
CA ALA A 352 16.56 -15.40 9.56
C ALA A 352 17.30 -15.77 10.87
N HIS A 353 17.57 -17.06 11.05
CA HIS A 353 17.99 -17.67 12.33
C HIS A 353 19.27 -17.07 12.94
N ASP A 354 20.19 -16.60 12.11
CA ASP A 354 21.58 -16.31 12.49
C ASP A 354 22.01 -14.86 12.26
N ILE A 355 21.09 -13.92 12.53
CA ILE A 355 21.47 -12.54 12.93
C ILE A 355 21.70 -12.46 14.46
N GLY A 356 21.28 -13.51 15.23
CA GLY A 356 21.67 -13.89 16.61
C GLY A 356 21.32 -12.97 17.81
N PRO A 357 20.83 -13.45 18.99
CA PRO A 357 20.22 -14.75 19.39
C PRO A 357 18.82 -14.65 20.06
N ILE A 358 18.05 -15.75 20.21
CA ILE A 358 16.75 -15.81 20.94
C ILE A 358 16.75 -16.74 22.17
N ASN A 359 15.75 -16.57 23.05
CA ASN A 359 15.70 -16.79 24.50
C ASN A 359 16.37 -15.65 25.31
N GLY A 360 16.33 -14.39 24.83
CA GLY A 360 17.06 -13.29 25.51
C GLY A 360 16.81 -11.79 25.22
N GLU A 361 16.37 -11.25 24.09
CA GLU A 361 15.93 -11.76 22.78
C GLU A 361 16.82 -11.15 21.63
N PRO A 362 16.36 -10.75 20.42
CA PRO A 362 16.80 -11.29 19.12
C PRO A 362 18.06 -10.62 18.51
N ALA A 363 18.75 -11.18 17.49
CA ALA A 363 18.39 -12.03 16.34
C ALA A 363 17.24 -11.52 15.47
N GLY A 364 17.44 -10.53 14.62
CA GLY A 364 16.37 -9.99 13.78
C GLY A 364 16.50 -8.48 13.73
N LEU A 365 15.37 -7.77 13.79
CA LEU A 365 15.41 -6.31 13.81
C LEU A 365 15.98 -5.80 15.15
N PRO A 366 16.99 -4.91 15.13
CA PRO A 366 17.35 -4.09 16.27
C PRO A 366 16.14 -3.36 16.88
N ALA A 367 16.21 -3.01 18.17
CA ALA A 367 15.04 -2.50 18.91
C ALA A 367 14.45 -1.21 18.31
N ASP A 368 15.27 -0.34 17.73
CA ASP A 368 14.86 0.87 17.01
C ASP A 368 14.19 0.55 15.66
N GLN A 369 14.72 -0.41 14.92
CA GLN A 369 14.12 -0.89 13.66
C GLN A 369 12.79 -1.60 13.90
N MET A 370 12.70 -2.43 14.95
CA MET A 370 11.46 -3.11 15.33
C MET A 370 10.38 -2.12 15.77
N GLU A 371 10.75 -1.06 16.49
CA GLU A 371 9.82 0.00 16.87
C GLU A 371 9.38 0.85 15.66
N LEU A 372 10.27 1.10 14.69
CA LEU A 372 9.89 1.74 13.41
C LEU A 372 8.90 0.87 12.61
N PHE A 373 9.15 -0.44 12.50
CA PHE A 373 8.22 -1.39 11.88
C PHE A 373 6.88 -1.41 12.63
N ARG A 374 6.91 -1.41 13.96
CA ARG A 374 5.70 -1.36 14.80
C ARG A 374 4.88 -0.09 14.59
N GLN A 375 5.52 1.07 14.58
CA GLN A 375 4.83 2.34 14.33
C GLN A 375 4.23 2.39 12.92
N PHE A 376 4.92 1.84 11.91
CA PHE A 376 4.37 1.69 10.57
C PHE A 376 3.16 0.75 10.56
N ALA A 377 3.30 -0.49 11.05
CA ALA A 377 2.26 -1.51 10.99
C ALA A 377 1.00 -1.13 11.78
N LEU A 378 1.15 -0.61 13.01
CA LEU A 378 0.02 -0.10 13.80
C LEU A 378 -0.54 1.22 13.25
N GLY A 379 0.22 1.92 12.41
CA GLY A 379 -0.20 3.13 11.70
C GLY A 379 -1.03 2.87 10.45
N ILE A 380 -1.13 1.62 9.96
CA ILE A 380 -1.98 1.27 8.80
C ILE A 380 -3.45 1.35 9.22
N PRO A 381 -4.28 2.24 8.67
CA PRO A 381 -5.69 2.31 9.02
C PRO A 381 -6.52 1.29 8.24
N PHE A 382 -7.73 1.00 8.73
CA PHE A 382 -8.75 0.36 7.90
C PHE A 382 -9.28 1.32 6.83
N PRO A 383 -9.66 0.83 5.64
CA PRO A 383 -10.49 1.61 4.72
C PRO A 383 -11.87 1.91 5.34
N PRO A 384 -12.65 2.83 4.76
CA PRO A 384 -14.03 3.03 5.19
C PRO A 384 -14.87 1.77 4.94
N ASN A 385 -15.75 1.41 5.88
CA ASN A 385 -16.67 0.28 5.70
C ASN A 385 -17.62 0.56 4.51
N PRO A 386 -17.71 -0.33 3.49
CA PRO A 386 -18.49 -0.10 2.28
C PRO A 386 -20.01 -0.19 2.48
N TYR A 387 -20.48 -0.75 3.60
CA TYR A 387 -21.90 -0.99 3.91
C TYR A 387 -22.51 0.06 4.86
N ARG A 388 -21.85 1.22 4.99
CA ARG A 388 -22.33 2.41 5.70
C ARG A 388 -22.61 3.54 4.72
N ASN A 389 -23.52 4.44 5.09
CA ASN A 389 -23.85 5.62 4.29
C ASN A 389 -22.67 6.61 4.26
N VAL A 390 -22.64 7.51 3.27
CA VAL A 390 -21.55 8.50 3.09
C VAL A 390 -21.35 9.39 4.33
N ASP A 391 -22.42 9.69 5.04
CA ASP A 391 -22.45 10.43 6.31
C ASP A 391 -22.15 9.56 7.54
N ASP A 392 -21.54 8.39 7.36
CA ASP A 392 -21.25 7.39 8.41
C ASP A 392 -22.48 6.87 9.17
N THR A 393 -23.70 7.15 8.71
CA THR A 393 -24.91 6.54 9.29
C THR A 393 -25.08 5.09 8.81
N ILE A 394 -25.85 4.32 9.59
CA ILE A 394 -26.23 2.95 9.24
C ILE A 394 -27.46 3.01 8.33
N PRO A 395 -27.57 2.16 7.28
CA PRO A 395 -28.76 2.09 6.44
C PRO A 395 -30.05 1.90 7.24
N ASN A 396 -30.98 2.84 7.13
CA ASN A 396 -32.23 2.84 7.91
C ASN A 396 -33.32 1.99 7.25
N GLY A 397 -33.10 0.68 7.18
CA GLY A 397 -34.04 -0.28 6.61
C GLY A 397 -33.40 -1.64 6.27
N PRO A 398 -34.18 -2.61 5.77
CA PRO A 398 -33.65 -3.91 5.38
C PRO A 398 -32.63 -3.82 4.24
N VAL A 399 -31.46 -4.44 4.40
CA VAL A 399 -30.39 -4.53 3.40
C VAL A 399 -29.97 -5.99 3.16
N THR A 400 -29.48 -6.24 1.95
CA THR A 400 -28.82 -7.50 1.57
C THR A 400 -27.38 -7.19 1.22
N ILE A 401 -26.44 -7.85 1.89
CA ILE A 401 -25.00 -7.70 1.64
C ILE A 401 -24.54 -8.83 0.71
N PRO A 402 -23.77 -8.56 -0.36
CA PRO A 402 -23.20 -9.60 -1.21
C PRO A 402 -22.44 -10.66 -0.39
N GLY A 403 -22.64 -11.95 -0.71
CA GLY A 403 -22.07 -13.06 0.06
C GLY A 403 -22.83 -13.42 1.35
N ASN A 404 -23.69 -12.55 1.87
CA ASN A 404 -24.54 -12.86 3.02
C ASN A 404 -25.86 -13.51 2.58
N PRO A 405 -26.27 -14.68 3.12
CA PRO A 405 -27.38 -15.47 2.57
C PRO A 405 -28.79 -14.95 2.94
N PHE A 406 -28.93 -13.78 3.55
CA PHE A 406 -30.22 -13.22 3.98
C PHE A 406 -30.22 -11.68 4.04
N THR A 407 -31.43 -11.12 4.08
CA THR A 407 -31.70 -9.69 4.32
C THR A 407 -31.93 -9.44 5.81
N GLY A 408 -31.45 -8.32 6.34
CA GLY A 408 -31.68 -7.89 7.74
C GLY A 408 -31.70 -6.36 7.87
N ASN A 409 -32.15 -5.83 9.00
CA ASN A 409 -32.18 -4.40 9.33
C ASN A 409 -31.02 -4.05 10.28
N PRO A 410 -29.99 -3.32 9.84
CA PRO A 410 -28.80 -3.06 10.65
C PRO A 410 -29.04 -2.01 11.75
N THR A 411 -30.10 -1.19 11.67
CA THR A 411 -30.53 -0.32 12.79
C THR A 411 -31.11 -1.14 13.93
N ALA A 412 -31.93 -2.16 13.63
CA ALA A 412 -32.42 -3.10 14.64
C ALA A 412 -31.26 -3.94 15.22
N GLY A 413 -30.34 -4.40 14.37
CA GLY A 413 -29.12 -5.09 14.78
C GLY A 413 -28.24 -4.26 15.72
N GLN A 414 -28.09 -2.95 15.46
CA GLN A 414 -27.36 -2.05 16.36
C GLN A 414 -28.00 -1.97 17.75
N ALA A 415 -29.33 -1.85 17.83
CA ALA A 415 -30.04 -1.78 19.11
C ALA A 415 -29.85 -3.08 19.93
N LEU A 416 -29.96 -4.24 19.27
CA LEU A 416 -29.68 -5.55 19.86
C LEU A 416 -28.22 -5.67 20.32
N PHE A 417 -27.26 -5.26 19.50
CA PHE A 417 -25.83 -5.33 19.83
C PHE A 417 -25.47 -4.49 21.07
N LEU A 418 -26.04 -3.30 21.20
CA LEU A 418 -25.73 -2.36 22.29
C LEU A 418 -26.53 -2.61 23.58
N SER A 419 -27.74 -3.17 23.47
CA SER A 419 -28.68 -3.21 24.61
C SER A 419 -29.60 -4.44 24.68
N GLY A 420 -29.56 -5.32 23.69
CA GLY A 420 -30.35 -6.54 23.66
C GLY A 420 -29.90 -7.58 24.68
N SER A 421 -30.78 -8.54 24.98
CA SER A 421 -30.48 -9.73 25.77
C SER A 421 -30.05 -10.85 24.81
N THR A 422 -28.77 -10.90 24.42
CA THR A 422 -28.29 -11.76 23.33
C THR A 422 -27.52 -13.00 23.80
N ASP A 423 -26.61 -12.86 24.77
CA ASP A 423 -25.75 -13.94 25.27
C ASP A 423 -25.84 -13.95 26.81
N ALA A 424 -26.27 -15.06 27.39
CA ALA A 424 -26.53 -15.20 28.84
C ALA A 424 -27.34 -14.04 29.47
N GLY A 425 -28.24 -13.42 28.71
CA GLY A 425 -29.03 -12.25 29.12
C GLY A 425 -28.33 -10.89 29.03
N GLN A 426 -27.14 -10.83 28.44
CA GLN A 426 -26.30 -9.64 28.26
C GLN A 426 -26.23 -9.24 26.78
N SER A 427 -25.91 -7.98 26.49
CA SER A 427 -25.71 -7.47 25.13
C SER A 427 -24.34 -7.82 24.56
N CYS A 428 -24.23 -7.89 23.23
CA CYS A 428 -22.96 -8.14 22.53
C CYS A 428 -21.86 -7.14 22.96
N SER A 429 -22.23 -5.87 23.20
CA SER A 429 -21.32 -4.81 23.62
C SER A 429 -20.71 -5.01 25.01
N ALA A 430 -21.25 -5.93 25.83
CA ALA A 430 -20.66 -6.30 27.12
C ALA A 430 -19.26 -6.92 26.96
N CYS A 431 -18.98 -7.55 25.81
CA CYS A 431 -17.63 -7.99 25.43
C CYS A 431 -17.09 -7.17 24.24
N HIS A 432 -17.90 -6.96 23.20
CA HIS A 432 -17.49 -6.24 21.99
C HIS A 432 -17.73 -4.73 22.11
N ALA A 433 -17.03 -4.08 23.04
CA ALA A 433 -17.22 -2.66 23.34
C ALA A 433 -16.83 -1.72 22.17
N LEU A 434 -17.62 -0.67 21.94
CA LEU A 434 -17.29 0.42 21.02
C LEU A 434 -16.06 1.23 21.52
N PRO A 435 -15.30 1.89 20.62
CA PRO A 435 -15.54 2.05 19.18
C PRO A 435 -15.05 0.87 18.33
N PHE A 436 -14.25 -0.05 18.89
CA PHE A 436 -13.58 -1.08 18.08
C PHE A 436 -14.27 -2.44 18.02
N GLY A 437 -15.25 -2.69 18.90
CA GLY A 437 -15.93 -3.97 19.01
C GLY A 437 -15.08 -5.05 19.68
N ALA A 438 -14.23 -4.69 20.66
CA ALA A 438 -13.28 -5.60 21.31
C ALA A 438 -13.25 -5.39 22.83
N ALA A 439 -12.90 -6.44 23.59
CA ALA A 439 -12.72 -6.33 25.03
C ALA A 439 -11.26 -6.06 25.39
N ASN A 440 -10.99 -4.83 25.86
CA ASN A 440 -9.66 -4.36 26.26
C ASN A 440 -8.59 -4.54 25.16
N GLY A 441 -8.47 -3.53 24.31
CA GLY A 441 -7.40 -3.41 23.33
C GLY A 441 -7.08 -1.95 23.10
N LYS A 442 -5.80 -1.62 22.97
CA LYS A 442 -5.33 -0.25 22.74
C LYS A 442 -4.83 -0.12 21.31
N LEU A 443 -5.33 0.89 20.62
CA LEU A 443 -4.76 1.32 19.35
C LEU A 443 -3.38 1.90 19.64
N GLY A 444 -2.32 1.26 19.13
CA GLY A 444 -0.99 1.85 19.04
C GLY A 444 -0.87 2.73 17.79
N GLY A 445 0.35 3.08 17.40
CA GLY A 445 0.59 3.86 16.18
C GLY A 445 1.88 4.65 16.24
N ILE A 446 1.96 5.74 15.48
CA ILE A 446 3.13 6.61 15.29
C ILE A 446 3.78 7.22 16.56
N ASN A 447 3.18 7.04 17.74
CA ASN A 447 3.75 7.49 19.01
C ASN A 447 4.65 6.38 19.58
N PRO A 448 5.94 6.65 19.87
CA PRO A 448 6.85 5.61 20.33
C PRO A 448 6.47 4.95 21.66
N GLY A 449 6.71 3.64 21.73
CA GLY A 449 6.70 2.86 22.98
C GLY A 449 5.40 2.11 23.31
N ASP A 450 5.53 1.12 24.19
CA ASP A 450 4.46 0.17 24.50
C ASP A 450 3.22 0.86 25.16
N PRO A 451 2.00 0.37 24.88
CA PRO A 451 0.78 0.90 25.46
C PRO A 451 0.72 0.67 26.98
N VAL A 452 0.73 1.77 27.74
CA VAL A 452 0.49 1.78 29.20
C VAL A 452 -0.73 0.92 29.57
N VAL A 453 -0.47 -0.21 30.25
CA VAL A 453 -1.45 -1.18 30.81
C VAL A 453 -2.50 -1.70 29.81
N ALA A 454 -2.07 -2.12 28.61
CA ALA A 454 -2.94 -2.93 27.73
C ALA A 454 -3.00 -4.40 28.20
N ARG A 455 -4.21 -4.99 28.18
CA ARG A 455 -4.44 -6.41 28.48
C ARG A 455 -5.56 -6.96 27.62
N ALA A 456 -5.40 -8.12 27.01
CA ALA A 456 -6.45 -8.76 26.22
C ALA A 456 -7.55 -9.32 27.14
N GLY A 457 -8.82 -9.02 26.85
CA GLY A 457 -9.95 -9.72 27.45
C GLY A 457 -10.11 -11.12 26.82
N LEU A 458 -9.89 -12.17 27.62
CA LEU A 458 -10.14 -13.56 27.23
C LEU A 458 -11.48 -14.04 27.77
N PHE A 459 -12.05 -15.03 27.10
CA PHE A 459 -13.20 -15.79 27.56
C PHE A 459 -12.89 -17.30 27.54
N ASN A 460 -13.74 -18.10 28.18
CA ASN A 460 -13.60 -19.55 28.26
C ASN A 460 -13.80 -20.21 26.88
N GLY A 461 -12.76 -20.81 26.31
CA GLY A 461 -12.82 -21.47 24.98
C GLY A 461 -13.75 -22.69 24.91
N ASN A 462 -14.20 -23.26 26.04
CA ASN A 462 -15.23 -24.30 26.00
C ASN A 462 -16.63 -23.74 25.73
N ALA A 463 -16.86 -22.43 25.92
CA ALA A 463 -18.19 -21.82 25.81
C ALA A 463 -18.58 -21.47 24.36
N ASP A 464 -17.62 -21.21 23.48
CA ASP A 464 -17.85 -20.91 22.05
C ASP A 464 -17.61 -22.10 21.11
N GLY A 465 -17.09 -23.22 21.63
CA GLY A 465 -16.72 -24.38 20.84
C GLY A 465 -15.25 -24.40 20.39
N SER A 466 -14.39 -23.58 21.00
CA SER A 466 -12.93 -23.54 20.80
C SER A 466 -12.15 -24.24 21.95
N PRO A 467 -12.43 -25.51 22.34
CA PRO A 467 -11.90 -26.13 23.57
C PRO A 467 -10.37 -26.28 23.59
N HIS A 468 -9.69 -26.03 22.48
CA HIS A 468 -8.24 -26.14 22.32
C HIS A 468 -7.47 -24.86 22.73
N SER A 469 -8.14 -23.73 22.98
CA SER A 469 -7.50 -22.50 23.51
C SER A 469 -8.53 -21.54 24.08
N ASP A 470 -8.19 -20.85 25.18
CA ASP A 470 -8.92 -19.63 25.56
C ASP A 470 -8.53 -18.49 24.60
N LEU A 471 -9.52 -17.71 24.17
CA LEU A 471 -9.38 -16.75 23.06
C LEU A 471 -9.64 -15.32 23.51
N LYS A 472 -8.94 -14.37 22.87
CA LYS A 472 -9.17 -12.93 22.99
C LYS A 472 -10.46 -12.58 22.26
N VAL A 473 -11.32 -11.79 22.89
CA VAL A 473 -12.48 -11.16 22.23
C VAL A 473 -11.98 -10.27 21.08
N PRO A 474 -12.18 -10.66 19.80
CA PRO A 474 -11.61 -9.94 18.66
C PRO A 474 -12.41 -8.67 18.36
N HIS A 475 -11.79 -7.74 17.62
CA HIS A 475 -12.50 -6.59 17.08
C HIS A 475 -13.44 -6.99 15.94
N THR A 476 -14.56 -6.28 15.78
CA THR A 476 -15.57 -6.58 14.74
C THR A 476 -15.38 -5.80 13.43
N ARG A 477 -14.41 -4.87 13.38
CA ARG A 477 -14.29 -3.84 12.32
C ARG A 477 -14.12 -4.35 10.89
N ASN A 478 -13.46 -5.48 10.66
CA ASN A 478 -13.19 -6.04 9.33
C ASN A 478 -13.98 -7.32 9.03
N LEU A 479 -15.01 -7.63 9.82
CA LEU A 479 -15.82 -8.84 9.62
C LEU A 479 -16.57 -8.84 8.27
N TYR A 480 -16.68 -7.69 7.61
CA TYR A 480 -17.18 -7.54 6.25
C TYR A 480 -16.23 -8.05 5.15
N GLU A 481 -14.96 -8.29 5.48
CA GLU A 481 -13.96 -8.90 4.59
C GLU A 481 -13.90 -10.43 4.77
N LYS A 482 -14.65 -11.03 5.71
CA LYS A 482 -14.63 -12.49 5.94
C LYS A 482 -15.90 -13.16 5.39
N PHE A 483 -15.73 -14.14 4.51
CA PHE A 483 -16.79 -15.05 4.06
C PHE A 483 -16.20 -16.46 4.02
N GLY A 484 -16.90 -17.45 4.55
CA GLY A 484 -16.43 -18.84 4.57
C GLY A 484 -17.24 -19.77 3.65
N PRO A 485 -16.99 -21.09 3.76
CA PRO A 485 -17.49 -22.07 2.80
C PRO A 485 -19.01 -22.25 2.83
N THR A 486 -19.64 -22.27 1.65
CA THR A 486 -21.02 -22.74 1.53
C THR A 486 -21.04 -24.27 1.59
N PHE A 487 -21.47 -24.84 2.70
CA PHE A 487 -21.57 -26.31 2.86
C PHE A 487 -22.85 -26.87 2.22
N GLY A 488 -22.70 -27.95 1.46
CA GLY A 488 -23.81 -28.82 1.07
C GLY A 488 -24.21 -29.79 2.18
N PRO A 489 -25.30 -30.55 2.02
CA PRO A 489 -25.70 -31.58 2.97
C PRO A 489 -24.60 -32.62 3.20
N PRO A 490 -24.44 -33.17 4.42
CA PRO A 490 -23.47 -34.24 4.69
C PRO A 490 -23.64 -35.44 3.74
N GLY A 491 -22.53 -35.93 3.19
CA GLY A 491 -22.53 -37.05 2.22
C GLY A 491 -22.95 -36.67 0.79
N THR A 492 -23.13 -35.38 0.47
CA THR A 492 -23.46 -34.94 -0.90
C THR A 492 -22.29 -35.21 -1.86
N VAL A 493 -22.55 -35.96 -2.93
CA VAL A 493 -21.55 -36.31 -3.97
C VAL A 493 -21.24 -35.19 -4.95
N THR A 494 -22.11 -34.18 -5.06
CA THR A 494 -21.90 -32.96 -5.86
C THR A 494 -22.02 -31.73 -4.96
N PRO A 495 -21.05 -31.48 -4.07
CA PRO A 495 -21.14 -30.36 -3.16
C PRO A 495 -21.05 -29.01 -3.90
N PRO A 496 -21.65 -27.94 -3.36
CA PRO A 496 -21.65 -26.61 -3.96
C PRO A 496 -20.24 -26.02 -4.03
N ASP A 497 -20.02 -25.14 -5.00
CA ASP A 497 -18.81 -24.34 -5.08
C ASP A 497 -18.82 -23.21 -4.04
N SER A 498 -17.68 -23.01 -3.38
CA SER A 498 -17.37 -21.84 -2.56
C SER A 498 -16.19 -21.09 -3.18
N LYS A 499 -16.18 -19.77 -3.06
CA LYS A 499 -15.04 -18.94 -3.48
C LYS A 499 -13.93 -18.87 -2.42
N THR A 500 -14.27 -19.13 -1.16
CA THR A 500 -13.38 -19.02 -0.01
C THR A 500 -13.47 -20.28 0.85
N GLY A 501 -12.35 -20.63 1.51
CA GLY A 501 -12.24 -21.79 2.39
C GLY A 501 -12.39 -21.48 3.88
N PHE A 502 -12.20 -20.22 4.30
CA PHE A 502 -12.10 -19.83 5.71
C PHE A 502 -12.97 -18.60 6.00
N GLY A 503 -13.86 -18.70 6.99
CA GLY A 503 -14.80 -17.65 7.37
C GLY A 503 -14.49 -17.00 8.74
N PHE A 504 -15.44 -17.14 9.66
CA PHE A 504 -15.45 -16.56 10.99
C PHE A 504 -14.71 -17.46 12.00
N THR A 505 -14.77 -17.11 13.29
CA THR A 505 -13.92 -17.68 14.38
C THR A 505 -12.42 -17.56 14.11
N HIS A 506 -11.59 -18.10 15.02
CA HIS A 506 -10.13 -17.97 14.92
C HIS A 506 -9.56 -18.81 13.77
N ASP A 507 -10.10 -20.01 13.58
CA ASP A 507 -9.69 -21.06 12.64
C ASP A 507 -10.32 -20.92 11.25
N GLY A 508 -11.37 -20.11 11.10
CA GLY A 508 -12.10 -19.97 9.84
C GLY A 508 -13.20 -21.02 9.62
N SER A 509 -13.51 -21.89 10.58
CA SER A 509 -14.44 -23.01 10.36
C SER A 509 -15.91 -22.60 10.24
N ILE A 510 -16.30 -21.46 10.83
CA ILE A 510 -17.69 -20.98 10.80
C ILE A 510 -17.95 -20.17 9.52
N PRO A 511 -18.89 -20.57 8.64
CA PRO A 511 -18.95 -20.04 7.28
C PRO A 511 -19.51 -18.63 7.16
N ASN A 512 -20.43 -18.24 8.05
CA ASN A 512 -21.06 -16.92 8.04
C ASN A 512 -21.57 -16.53 9.45
N LEU A 513 -21.81 -15.24 9.67
CA LEU A 513 -22.36 -14.71 10.94
C LEU A 513 -23.73 -15.29 11.29
N GLY A 514 -24.56 -15.66 10.31
CA GLY A 514 -25.84 -16.31 10.57
C GLY A 514 -25.68 -17.67 11.24
N THR A 515 -24.72 -18.48 10.78
CA THR A 515 -24.34 -19.74 11.42
C THR A 515 -23.76 -19.50 12.82
N PHE A 516 -22.84 -18.53 12.96
CA PHE A 516 -22.24 -18.18 14.26
C PHE A 516 -23.29 -17.77 15.31
N LEU A 517 -24.15 -16.80 14.97
CA LEU A 517 -25.19 -16.26 15.85
C LEU A 517 -26.36 -17.22 16.09
N SER A 518 -26.41 -18.36 15.39
CA SER A 518 -27.36 -19.45 15.65
C SER A 518 -26.83 -20.51 16.64
N ALA A 519 -25.62 -20.34 17.17
CA ALA A 519 -25.06 -21.23 18.20
C ALA A 519 -25.87 -21.17 19.51
N GLN A 520 -25.93 -22.30 20.23
CA GLN A 520 -26.80 -22.46 21.41
C GLN A 520 -26.47 -21.54 22.60
N VAL A 521 -25.31 -20.89 22.60
CA VAL A 521 -24.93 -19.86 23.58
C VAL A 521 -25.78 -18.59 23.44
N PHE A 522 -26.27 -18.31 22.22
CA PHE A 522 -27.07 -17.12 21.92
C PHE A 522 -28.58 -17.37 22.10
N THR A 523 -29.24 -16.42 22.77
CA THR A 523 -30.70 -16.35 22.90
C THR A 523 -31.26 -15.39 21.85
N LEU A 524 -31.27 -15.80 20.58
CA LEU A 524 -31.66 -14.96 19.45
C LEU A 524 -32.79 -15.61 18.62
N THR A 525 -33.74 -14.82 18.13
CA THR A 525 -34.68 -15.27 17.10
C THR A 525 -34.02 -15.28 15.73
N ALA A 526 -34.64 -15.98 14.77
CA ALA A 526 -34.19 -15.99 13.39
C ALA A 526 -34.26 -14.61 12.70
N GLN A 527 -34.92 -13.60 13.28
CA GLN A 527 -34.85 -12.21 12.79
C GLN A 527 -33.68 -11.47 13.42
N ASP A 528 -33.48 -11.60 14.74
CA ASP A 528 -32.36 -10.98 15.46
C ASP A 528 -31.01 -11.40 14.85
N VAL A 529 -30.85 -12.68 14.49
CA VAL A 529 -29.67 -13.21 13.79
C VAL A 529 -29.40 -12.47 12.48
N ARG A 530 -30.45 -12.17 11.68
CA ARG A 530 -30.29 -11.46 10.41
C ARG A 530 -29.86 -10.02 10.63
N ASP A 531 -30.55 -9.35 11.55
CA ASP A 531 -30.38 -7.93 11.86
C ASP A 531 -29.01 -7.66 12.48
N LEU A 532 -28.60 -8.48 13.46
CA LEU A 532 -27.24 -8.44 14.04
C LEU A 532 -26.16 -8.70 13.01
N SER A 533 -26.32 -9.72 12.15
CA SER A 533 -25.32 -10.05 11.12
C SER A 533 -25.06 -8.86 10.19
N VAL A 534 -26.11 -8.24 9.63
CA VAL A 534 -25.90 -7.08 8.74
C VAL A 534 -25.36 -5.86 9.48
N PHE A 535 -25.71 -5.66 10.75
CA PHE A 535 -25.09 -4.60 11.57
C PHE A 535 -23.59 -4.82 11.78
N VAL A 536 -23.17 -6.05 12.10
CA VAL A 536 -21.77 -6.40 12.35
C VAL A 536 -20.94 -6.31 11.05
N LEU A 537 -21.52 -6.62 9.89
CA LEU A 537 -20.89 -6.34 8.60
C LEU A 537 -20.82 -4.82 8.30
N SER A 538 -21.70 -4.01 8.86
CA SER A 538 -21.68 -2.53 8.78
C SER A 538 -20.92 -1.84 9.93
N PHE A 539 -20.10 -2.58 10.71
CA PHE A 539 -19.42 -2.04 11.90
C PHE A 539 -18.39 -0.93 11.53
N PRO A 540 -18.32 0.19 12.27
CA PRO A 540 -17.48 1.34 11.88
C PRO A 540 -15.98 1.03 11.99
N THR A 541 -15.23 1.24 10.92
CA THR A 541 -13.79 0.90 10.82
C THR A 541 -12.85 1.92 11.46
N GLY A 542 -13.30 3.17 11.62
CA GLY A 542 -12.54 4.30 12.15
C GLY A 542 -12.35 5.41 11.12
N ILE A 543 -12.08 5.06 9.86
CA ILE A 543 -12.16 5.99 8.73
C ILE A 543 -13.62 6.12 8.29
N LYS A 544 -14.08 7.36 8.07
CA LYS A 544 -15.46 7.67 7.69
C LYS A 544 -15.75 7.32 6.22
N PRO A 545 -16.96 6.82 5.87
CA PRO A 545 -17.34 6.46 4.49
C PRO A 545 -17.30 7.58 3.45
N SER A 546 -17.19 8.85 3.86
CA SER A 546 -16.94 9.97 2.94
C SER A 546 -15.48 10.02 2.46
N VAL A 547 -14.51 9.55 3.23
CA VAL A 547 -13.08 9.57 2.86
C VAL A 547 -12.85 8.70 1.61
N GLY A 548 -12.13 9.25 0.64
CA GLY A 548 -11.90 8.61 -0.66
C GLY A 548 -13.08 8.73 -1.64
N LYS A 549 -14.25 9.24 -1.22
CA LYS A 549 -15.30 9.61 -2.18
C LYS A 549 -14.81 10.77 -3.04
N ASN A 550 -14.86 10.54 -4.34
CA ASN A 550 -14.59 11.56 -5.36
C ASN A 550 -15.83 11.72 -6.25
N VAL A 551 -15.94 12.89 -6.86
CA VAL A 551 -16.95 13.17 -7.88
C VAL A 551 -16.44 14.24 -8.83
N THR A 552 -16.44 13.92 -10.13
CA THR A 552 -16.07 14.85 -11.20
C THR A 552 -17.31 15.29 -11.95
N VAL A 553 -17.46 16.60 -12.16
CA VAL A 553 -18.56 17.21 -12.91
C VAL A 553 -18.03 18.22 -13.95
N PRO A 554 -18.74 18.47 -15.05
CA PRO A 554 -18.38 19.52 -16.00
C PRO A 554 -18.30 20.91 -15.35
N ALA A 555 -17.49 21.80 -15.91
CA ALA A 555 -17.53 23.22 -15.59
C ALA A 555 -18.84 23.87 -16.07
N GLY A 556 -19.13 25.05 -15.53
CA GLY A 556 -20.30 25.87 -15.88
C GLY A 556 -21.20 26.17 -14.69
N ILE A 557 -22.32 26.85 -14.97
CA ILE A 557 -23.32 27.23 -13.96
C ILE A 557 -24.00 25.95 -13.43
N PRO A 558 -23.93 25.65 -12.12
CA PRO A 558 -24.57 24.46 -11.56
C PRO A 558 -26.11 24.47 -11.66
N PRO A 559 -26.76 23.29 -11.70
CA PRO A 559 -26.17 21.95 -11.69
C PRO A 559 -25.56 21.58 -13.06
N THR A 560 -24.42 20.91 -13.03
CA THR A 560 -23.70 20.40 -14.23
C THR A 560 -23.50 18.88 -14.21
N GLY A 561 -23.65 18.25 -13.04
CA GLY A 561 -23.66 16.79 -12.89
C GLY A 561 -25.08 16.21 -12.92
N THR A 562 -25.15 14.88 -12.86
CA THR A 562 -26.40 14.15 -12.64
C THR A 562 -26.93 14.37 -11.21
N PRO A 563 -28.24 14.18 -10.93
CA PRO A 563 -28.79 14.40 -9.59
C PRO A 563 -28.07 13.66 -8.46
N PRO A 564 -27.62 12.39 -8.61
CA PRO A 564 -26.80 11.72 -7.59
C PRO A 564 -25.43 12.38 -7.36
N GLN A 565 -24.80 12.94 -8.40
CA GLN A 565 -23.53 13.67 -8.27
C GLN A 565 -23.73 14.99 -7.51
N GLU A 566 -24.81 15.74 -7.79
CA GLU A 566 -25.12 16.99 -7.07
C GLU A 566 -25.49 16.72 -5.59
N GLN A 567 -26.22 15.63 -5.33
CA GLN A 567 -26.50 15.15 -3.96
C GLN A 567 -25.21 14.76 -3.23
N LEU A 568 -24.29 14.08 -3.90
CA LEU A 568 -22.99 13.73 -3.33
C LEU A 568 -22.16 14.99 -3.05
N ILE A 569 -22.03 15.95 -3.99
CA ILE A 569 -21.32 17.22 -3.75
C ILE A 569 -21.90 17.94 -2.53
N THR A 570 -23.23 18.01 -2.42
CA THR A 570 -23.93 18.61 -1.28
C THR A 570 -23.56 17.91 0.04
N ALA A 571 -23.56 16.58 0.06
CA ALA A 571 -23.17 15.80 1.23
C ALA A 571 -21.68 15.99 1.59
N LEU A 572 -20.78 15.98 0.60
CA LEU A 572 -19.35 16.16 0.86
C LEU A 572 -19.04 17.57 1.39
N VAL A 573 -19.72 18.63 0.90
CA VAL A 573 -19.57 20.00 1.41
C VAL A 573 -20.03 20.13 2.88
N ASN A 574 -21.06 19.38 3.29
CA ASN A 574 -21.45 19.29 4.70
C ASN A 574 -20.40 18.54 5.54
N LEU A 575 -19.89 17.43 5.01
CA LEU A 575 -19.06 16.47 5.75
C LEU A 575 -17.57 16.81 5.78
N GLY A 576 -17.10 17.75 4.95
CA GLY A 576 -15.69 18.00 4.69
C GLY A 576 -15.19 19.41 4.96
N ASN A 577 -15.99 20.26 5.62
CA ASN A 577 -15.62 21.63 5.99
C ASN A 577 -14.48 21.62 7.03
N LEU A 578 -13.30 22.13 6.68
CA LEU A 578 -12.13 22.18 7.56
C LEU A 578 -12.39 22.91 8.89
N ALA A 579 -13.26 23.93 8.88
CA ALA A 579 -13.63 24.69 10.07
C ALA A 579 -14.59 23.96 11.03
N ASP A 580 -15.17 22.82 10.63
CA ASP A 580 -15.95 21.96 11.54
C ASP A 580 -15.03 20.94 12.22
N ILE A 581 -15.07 20.91 13.55
CA ILE A 581 -14.34 19.93 14.37
C ILE A 581 -14.94 18.51 14.26
N ASN A 582 -16.20 18.39 13.86
CA ASN A 582 -16.92 17.12 13.68
C ASN A 582 -16.89 16.61 12.23
N ARG A 583 -16.15 17.27 11.33
CA ARG A 583 -16.02 16.87 9.92
C ARG A 583 -15.56 15.41 9.79
N HIS A 584 -16.07 14.73 8.77
CA HIS A 584 -15.76 13.33 8.48
C HIS A 584 -14.55 13.17 7.55
N CYS A 585 -14.26 14.20 6.76
CA CYS A 585 -13.15 14.27 5.82
C CYS A 585 -12.61 15.71 5.78
N GLU A 586 -11.61 15.98 4.96
CA GLU A 586 -11.29 17.34 4.51
C GLU A 586 -11.52 17.43 3.01
N LEU A 587 -12.48 18.26 2.59
CA LEU A 587 -12.87 18.33 1.19
C LEU A 587 -11.94 19.26 0.40
N VAL A 588 -11.36 18.71 -0.66
CA VAL A 588 -10.55 19.47 -1.63
C VAL A 588 -11.20 19.42 -3.01
N ALA A 589 -10.86 20.38 -3.85
CA ALA A 589 -11.28 20.43 -5.25
C ALA A 589 -10.10 20.70 -6.19
N PHE A 590 -10.18 20.13 -7.39
CA PHE A 590 -9.23 20.28 -8.47
C PHE A 590 -9.97 20.75 -9.72
N ALA A 591 -9.45 21.77 -10.40
CA ALA A 591 -10.02 22.28 -11.65
C ALA A 591 -8.90 22.77 -12.58
N SER A 592 -9.17 22.84 -13.90
CA SER A 592 -8.27 23.58 -14.80
C SER A 592 -8.59 25.08 -14.73
N GLY A 593 -7.56 25.93 -14.68
CA GLY A 593 -7.71 27.39 -14.66
C GLY A 593 -6.37 28.11 -14.81
N GLY A 594 -6.35 29.22 -15.56
CA GLY A 594 -5.12 30.01 -15.77
C GLY A 594 -3.99 29.25 -16.48
N GLY A 595 -4.30 28.21 -17.25
CA GLY A 595 -3.31 27.37 -17.94
C GLY A 595 -2.67 26.26 -17.07
N ARG A 596 -3.05 26.16 -15.79
CA ARG A 596 -2.57 25.12 -14.85
C ARG A 596 -3.72 24.37 -14.17
N VAL A 597 -3.39 23.34 -13.40
CA VAL A 597 -4.32 22.80 -12.40
C VAL A 597 -4.38 23.79 -11.23
N ARG A 598 -5.59 24.17 -10.85
CA ARG A 598 -5.94 24.92 -9.64
C ARG A 598 -6.36 23.93 -8.55
N THR A 599 -5.86 24.11 -7.33
CA THR A 599 -6.31 23.39 -6.14
C THR A 599 -7.07 24.30 -5.18
N TYR A 600 -8.00 23.72 -4.43
CA TYR A 600 -8.81 24.40 -3.42
C TYR A 600 -9.05 23.49 -2.21
N TYR A 601 -9.25 24.07 -1.02
CA TYR A 601 -9.80 23.37 0.14
C TYR A 601 -11.02 24.11 0.71
N LEU A 602 -11.96 23.35 1.28
CA LEU A 602 -13.20 23.87 1.85
C LEU A 602 -13.01 24.25 3.34
N ASP A 603 -13.29 25.51 3.69
CA ASP A 603 -13.24 26.01 5.07
C ASP A 603 -14.45 26.84 5.51
N GLY A 604 -15.45 27.03 4.63
CA GLY A 604 -16.81 27.43 5.02
C GLY A 604 -17.85 26.40 4.57
N GLY A 605 -18.75 25.99 5.46
CA GLY A 605 -19.79 24.98 5.17
C GLY A 605 -20.95 25.46 4.29
N ILE A 606 -21.93 24.58 4.05
CA ILE A 606 -23.03 24.82 3.09
C ILE A 606 -23.85 26.10 3.36
N SER A 607 -23.97 26.54 4.61
CA SER A 607 -24.66 27.78 4.99
C SER A 607 -24.04 29.04 4.38
N THR A 608 -22.79 28.95 3.93
CA THR A 608 -22.05 30.00 3.20
C THR A 608 -22.02 29.78 1.68
N GLY A 609 -22.73 28.77 1.17
CA GLY A 609 -22.62 28.27 -0.21
C GLY A 609 -21.44 27.32 -0.43
N GLY A 610 -20.77 26.90 0.65
CA GLY A 610 -19.49 26.20 0.62
C GLY A 610 -18.38 27.16 0.18
N LEU A 611 -17.63 27.74 1.11
CA LEU A 611 -16.51 28.64 0.81
C LEU A 611 -15.21 27.87 0.71
N TRP A 612 -14.48 28.16 -0.36
CA TRP A 612 -13.25 27.51 -0.74
C TRP A 612 -12.11 28.52 -0.76
N THR A 613 -11.06 28.24 0.00
CA THR A 613 -9.78 28.94 -0.15
C THR A 613 -9.03 28.38 -1.36
N THR A 614 -8.38 29.27 -2.10
CA THR A 614 -7.66 28.93 -3.33
C THR A 614 -6.17 28.70 -3.05
N ASP A 615 -5.47 28.08 -3.99
CA ASP A 615 -4.01 27.97 -4.02
C ASP A 615 -3.23 29.27 -4.30
N VAL A 616 -3.87 30.44 -4.18
CA VAL A 616 -3.25 31.77 -4.28
C VAL A 616 -3.74 32.62 -3.11
N SER A 617 -2.80 33.16 -2.31
CA SER A 617 -3.08 33.83 -1.03
C SER A 617 -3.78 35.20 -1.20
N THR A 618 -3.56 35.83 -2.35
CA THR A 618 -4.15 37.13 -2.70
C THR A 618 -5.55 37.03 -3.33
N GLU A 619 -6.00 35.81 -3.69
CA GLU A 619 -7.34 35.61 -4.26
C GLU A 619 -8.40 35.48 -3.16
N PRO A 620 -9.60 36.07 -3.34
CA PRO A 620 -10.70 35.90 -2.41
C PRO A 620 -11.24 34.47 -2.45
N GLN A 621 -11.79 34.01 -1.32
CA GLN A 621 -12.53 32.75 -1.26
C GLN A 621 -13.71 32.74 -2.25
N VAL A 622 -13.96 31.59 -2.85
CA VAL A 622 -15.06 31.38 -3.83
C VAL A 622 -16.10 30.42 -3.28
N THR A 623 -17.36 30.60 -3.67
CA THR A 623 -18.41 29.61 -3.34
C THR A 623 -18.31 28.38 -4.25
N THR A 624 -18.87 27.24 -3.83
CA THR A 624 -18.95 26.02 -4.65
C THR A 624 -19.54 26.25 -6.04
N ALA A 625 -20.48 27.21 -6.15
CA ALA A 625 -21.07 27.58 -7.44
C ALA A 625 -20.12 28.41 -8.31
N VAL A 626 -19.44 29.40 -7.72
CA VAL A 626 -18.47 30.26 -8.42
C VAL A 626 -17.25 29.46 -8.89
N LEU A 627 -16.74 28.55 -8.05
CA LEU A 627 -15.64 27.63 -8.39
C LEU A 627 -15.98 26.83 -9.66
N ARG A 628 -17.18 26.26 -9.74
CA ARG A 628 -17.64 25.47 -10.90
C ARG A 628 -17.90 26.32 -12.14
N GLN A 629 -18.44 27.53 -11.96
CA GLN A 629 -18.70 28.46 -13.06
C GLN A 629 -17.41 28.99 -13.71
N ASN A 630 -16.37 29.24 -12.91
CA ASN A 630 -15.12 29.85 -13.37
C ASN A 630 -14.04 28.83 -13.81
N ALA A 631 -14.25 27.53 -13.58
CA ALA A 631 -13.35 26.48 -14.03
C ALA A 631 -13.28 26.41 -15.58
N ALA A 632 -12.06 26.27 -16.11
CA ALA A 632 -11.83 26.11 -17.56
C ALA A 632 -12.02 24.66 -18.06
N GLY A 633 -12.23 23.71 -17.14
CA GLY A 633 -12.44 22.28 -17.42
C GLY A 633 -13.13 21.58 -16.24
N PRO A 634 -13.38 20.27 -16.32
CA PRO A 634 -14.09 19.53 -15.28
C PRO A 634 -13.52 19.76 -13.88
N VAL A 635 -14.42 19.82 -12.89
CA VAL A 635 -14.09 19.99 -11.48
C VAL A 635 -14.22 18.65 -10.78
N THR A 636 -13.14 18.23 -10.11
CA THR A 636 -13.11 17.01 -9.27
C THR A 636 -13.10 17.42 -7.81
N PHE A 637 -14.10 16.96 -7.05
CA PHE A 637 -14.15 17.05 -5.59
C PHE A 637 -13.63 15.74 -4.99
N LEU A 638 -12.85 15.82 -3.91
CA LEU A 638 -12.29 14.66 -3.20
C LEU A 638 -12.35 14.88 -1.68
N CYS A 639 -13.03 14.00 -0.95
CA CYS A 639 -12.94 13.95 0.50
C CYS A 639 -11.62 13.26 0.91
N ALA A 640 -10.64 14.05 1.36
CA ALA A 640 -9.38 13.55 1.87
C ALA A 640 -9.47 13.07 3.34
N THR A 641 -8.46 12.32 3.78
CA THR A 641 -8.23 12.05 5.21
C THR A 641 -8.02 13.35 5.99
N LEU A 642 -8.39 13.35 7.28
CA LEU A 642 -8.14 14.48 8.17
C LEU A 642 -6.63 14.79 8.25
N GLY A 643 -6.28 16.07 8.30
CA GLY A 643 -4.89 16.56 8.20
C GLY A 643 -4.29 16.54 6.79
N SER A 644 -5.07 16.24 5.74
CA SER A 644 -4.60 16.21 4.34
C SER A 644 -5.24 17.26 3.43
N GLY A 645 -6.20 18.05 3.93
CA GLY A 645 -6.96 19.04 3.17
C GLY A 645 -6.10 20.17 2.63
N ILE A 646 -5.40 20.90 3.51
CA ILE A 646 -4.45 21.96 3.10
C ILE A 646 -3.40 21.37 2.16
N ARG A 647 -2.88 20.17 2.49
CA ARG A 647 -1.86 19.50 1.68
C ARG A 647 -2.31 19.20 0.25
N LEU A 648 -3.54 18.72 0.06
CA LEU A 648 -4.06 18.38 -1.26
C LEU A 648 -4.71 19.57 -1.97
N GLY A 649 -5.10 20.60 -1.23
CA GLY A 649 -5.92 21.72 -1.70
C GLY A 649 -5.21 23.06 -1.83
N ALA A 650 -4.02 23.26 -1.24
CA ALA A 650 -3.37 24.58 -1.23
C ALA A 650 -1.83 24.56 -1.23
N ASP A 651 -1.19 23.66 -0.47
CA ASP A 651 0.26 23.66 -0.21
C ASP A 651 0.74 22.19 -0.22
N ARG A 652 1.31 21.74 -1.35
CA ARG A 652 1.48 20.30 -1.62
C ARG A 652 2.51 19.61 -0.74
N ASP A 653 3.56 20.31 -0.36
CA ASP A 653 4.70 19.77 0.38
C ASP A 653 4.87 20.31 1.81
N LEU A 654 4.03 21.27 2.21
CA LEU A 654 3.91 21.85 3.55
C LEU A 654 5.10 22.71 3.96
N ASP A 655 5.72 23.40 2.99
CA ASP A 655 6.75 24.41 3.25
C ASP A 655 6.18 25.78 3.71
N GLY A 656 4.87 25.99 3.50
CA GLY A 656 4.14 27.22 3.83
C GLY A 656 3.84 28.14 2.64
N HIS A 657 4.25 27.76 1.42
CA HIS A 657 3.94 28.45 0.18
C HIS A 657 2.81 27.73 -0.58
N LEU A 658 1.92 28.50 -1.20
CA LEU A 658 0.76 27.92 -1.89
C LEU A 658 1.12 27.50 -3.32
N ASN A 659 0.54 26.39 -3.80
CA ASN A 659 0.81 25.77 -5.10
C ASN A 659 0.67 26.71 -6.32
N GLY A 660 -0.06 27.82 -6.17
CA GLY A 660 -0.24 28.83 -7.21
C GLY A 660 0.76 29.99 -7.16
N GLU A 661 1.55 30.08 -6.10
CA GLU A 661 2.59 31.08 -5.83
C GLU A 661 3.99 30.46 -5.77
N ASP A 662 4.06 29.13 -5.71
CA ASP A 662 5.25 28.29 -5.69
C ASP A 662 5.58 27.72 -7.09
N CYS A 663 6.86 27.73 -7.46
CA CYS A 663 7.38 27.16 -8.69
C CYS A 663 7.79 25.67 -8.59
N SER A 664 7.97 25.12 -7.39
CA SER A 664 8.32 23.72 -7.11
C SER A 664 7.38 23.05 -6.08
N PRO A 665 6.05 23.01 -6.30
CA PRO A 665 5.05 22.50 -5.34
C PRO A 665 5.09 20.97 -5.21
N GLY A 666 6.13 20.47 -4.58
CA GLY A 666 6.53 19.07 -4.52
C GLY A 666 7.95 18.85 -3.96
N ASP A 667 8.73 19.90 -3.76
CA ASP A 667 10.05 19.83 -3.12
C ASP A 667 10.14 20.91 -2.00
N PRO A 668 9.93 20.53 -0.72
CA PRO A 668 9.91 21.47 0.41
C PRO A 668 11.31 21.97 0.81
N VAL A 669 12.33 21.68 0.00
CA VAL A 669 13.71 22.18 0.13
C VAL A 669 14.09 23.04 -1.09
N ALA A 670 13.31 23.00 -2.17
CA ALA A 670 13.51 23.84 -3.34
C ALA A 670 13.16 25.31 -3.05
N PRO A 671 13.64 26.23 -3.89
CA PRO A 671 13.03 27.54 -4.02
C PRO A 671 11.57 27.48 -4.44
N TYR A 672 10.78 28.36 -3.85
CA TYR A 672 9.41 28.66 -4.29
C TYR A 672 9.33 29.78 -5.34
N ARG A 673 10.46 30.39 -5.73
CA ARG A 673 10.51 31.37 -6.84
C ARG A 673 11.41 30.92 -7.98
N SER A 674 10.89 31.04 -9.21
CA SER A 674 11.70 30.97 -10.42
C SER A 674 12.71 32.13 -10.45
N PRO A 675 13.93 31.93 -10.97
CA PRO A 675 14.88 33.03 -11.13
C PRO A 675 14.34 34.08 -12.10
N LEU A 676 14.58 35.34 -11.79
CA LEU A 676 14.17 36.48 -12.60
C LEU A 676 15.21 36.76 -13.70
N GLU A 677 14.99 37.86 -14.44
CA GLU A 677 16.05 38.45 -15.25
C GLU A 677 17.17 38.96 -14.33
N VAL A 678 18.41 38.59 -14.63
CA VAL A 678 19.58 39.11 -13.93
C VAL A 678 19.77 40.59 -14.26
N THR A 679 19.68 41.45 -13.24
CA THR A 679 19.89 42.90 -13.38
C THR A 679 21.29 43.32 -12.94
N GLY A 680 21.67 44.57 -13.23
CA GLY A 680 22.91 45.15 -12.72
C GLY A 680 24.20 44.57 -13.29
N VAL A 681 24.16 43.88 -14.45
CA VAL A 681 25.37 43.35 -15.10
C VAL A 681 26.35 44.49 -15.40
N THR A 682 27.49 44.45 -14.74
CA THR A 682 28.57 45.44 -14.82
C THR A 682 29.90 44.77 -15.13
N ILE A 683 30.85 45.55 -15.65
CA ILE A 683 32.22 45.14 -15.93
C ILE A 683 33.13 46.17 -15.25
N ASP A 684 33.94 45.75 -14.29
CA ASP A 684 34.76 46.66 -13.46
C ASP A 684 36.27 46.66 -13.82
N SER A 685 36.69 45.66 -14.60
CA SER A 685 38.07 45.46 -15.04
C SER A 685 38.11 44.84 -16.45
N SER A 686 39.28 44.89 -17.10
CA SER A 686 39.42 44.57 -18.54
C SER A 686 40.58 43.62 -18.85
N THR A 687 41.19 42.97 -17.84
CA THR A 687 42.11 41.84 -18.02
C THR A 687 42.35 41.09 -16.68
N PRO A 688 41.65 39.98 -16.40
CA PRO A 688 40.47 39.46 -17.10
C PRO A 688 39.31 40.48 -17.09
N SER A 689 38.30 40.27 -17.93
CA SER A 689 37.07 41.06 -17.80
C SER A 689 36.26 40.47 -16.64
N HIS A 690 36.27 41.12 -15.47
CA HIS A 690 35.45 40.71 -14.35
C HIS A 690 34.03 41.25 -14.53
N LEU A 691 33.06 40.34 -14.50
CA LEU A 691 31.64 40.64 -14.50
C LEU A 691 31.07 40.48 -13.10
N ALA A 692 30.18 41.39 -12.70
CA ALA A 692 29.36 41.26 -11.50
C ALA A 692 27.91 41.69 -11.80
N TRP A 693 26.95 41.13 -11.08
CA TRP A 693 25.52 41.46 -11.23
C TRP A 693 24.77 41.40 -9.89
N ASP A 694 23.51 41.86 -9.90
CA ASP A 694 22.66 41.83 -8.71
C ASP A 694 22.29 40.39 -8.32
N ASN A 695 22.22 40.11 -7.03
CA ASN A 695 21.77 38.80 -6.54
C ASN A 695 20.24 38.68 -6.65
N GLU A 696 19.74 37.46 -6.81
CA GLU A 696 18.30 37.17 -6.89
C GLU A 696 17.57 37.49 -5.57
N PRO A 697 16.26 37.80 -5.63
CA PRO A 697 15.48 38.10 -4.43
C PRO A 697 15.35 36.88 -3.48
N PRO A 698 15.10 37.12 -2.18
CA PRO A 698 14.76 36.06 -1.24
C PRO A 698 13.60 35.20 -1.75
N GLY A 699 13.77 33.88 -1.69
CA GLY A 699 12.82 32.89 -2.22
C GLY A 699 13.29 32.17 -3.49
N THR A 700 14.26 32.72 -4.24
CA THR A 700 14.92 32.00 -5.36
C THR A 700 15.90 30.91 -4.87
N GLY A 701 16.13 30.85 -3.55
CA GLY A 701 16.49 29.65 -2.76
C GLY A 701 17.90 29.07 -2.92
N PRO A 702 18.21 27.99 -2.18
CA PRO A 702 19.48 27.29 -2.29
C PRO A 702 19.59 26.55 -3.62
N GLY A 703 20.82 26.39 -4.14
CA GLY A 703 21.06 25.75 -5.43
C GLY A 703 20.85 26.66 -6.65
N LEU A 704 20.56 27.95 -6.44
CA LEU A 704 20.69 28.98 -7.47
C LEU A 704 22.12 29.01 -8.03
N VAL A 705 22.22 28.91 -9.34
CA VAL A 705 23.46 29.08 -10.12
C VAL A 705 23.18 29.96 -11.34
N TYR A 706 24.23 30.49 -11.95
CA TYR A 706 24.13 31.36 -13.12
C TYR A 706 24.76 30.73 -14.36
N ASP A 707 24.10 30.88 -15.50
CA ASP A 707 24.74 30.69 -16.81
C ASP A 707 25.19 32.06 -17.33
N VAL A 708 26.39 32.13 -17.91
CA VAL A 708 26.93 33.32 -18.56
C VAL A 708 27.10 33.04 -20.06
N ALA A 709 26.46 33.86 -20.87
CA ALA A 709 26.55 33.83 -22.33
C ALA A 709 27.19 35.12 -22.85
N GLY A 710 27.81 35.06 -24.03
CA GLY A 710 28.38 36.24 -24.66
C GLY A 710 29.00 35.96 -26.02
N GLY A 711 29.48 37.01 -26.66
CA GLY A 711 30.01 36.98 -28.03
C GLY A 711 30.61 38.31 -28.45
N GLY A 712 31.17 38.37 -29.66
CA GLY A 712 31.74 39.61 -30.23
C GLY A 712 30.66 40.56 -30.76
N LEU A 713 30.82 41.86 -30.52
CA LEU A 713 29.88 42.90 -30.99
C LEU A 713 29.80 42.94 -32.53
N SER A 714 30.91 42.76 -33.23
CA SER A 714 30.92 42.65 -34.69
C SER A 714 30.10 41.46 -35.21
N ALA A 715 30.12 40.32 -34.51
CA ALA A 715 29.29 39.16 -34.84
C ALA A 715 27.80 39.40 -34.50
N LEU A 716 27.52 40.03 -33.36
CA LEU A 716 26.18 40.45 -32.96
C LEU A 716 25.53 41.38 -33.99
N HIS A 717 26.28 42.37 -34.48
CA HIS A 717 25.83 43.30 -35.51
C HIS A 717 25.59 42.62 -36.87
N ALA A 718 26.38 41.60 -37.21
CA ALA A 718 26.27 40.90 -38.50
C ALA A 718 25.17 39.82 -38.54
N ALA A 719 24.95 39.10 -37.44
CA ALA A 719 24.12 37.88 -37.41
C ALA A 719 22.99 37.89 -36.36
N GLY A 720 22.90 38.92 -35.52
CA GLY A 720 21.93 39.01 -34.43
C GLY A 720 22.28 38.12 -33.22
N LEU A 721 21.54 38.29 -32.13
CA LEU A 721 21.88 37.72 -30.82
C LEU A 721 21.92 36.18 -30.83
N GLY A 722 20.94 35.54 -31.46
CA GLY A 722 20.82 34.07 -31.50
C GLY A 722 22.01 33.34 -32.11
N ALA A 723 22.59 33.89 -33.19
CA ALA A 723 23.70 33.26 -33.90
C ALA A 723 25.10 33.74 -33.46
N SER A 724 25.17 34.78 -32.62
CA SER A 724 26.43 35.38 -32.15
C SER A 724 26.75 35.08 -30.68
N ALA A 725 25.76 34.65 -29.90
CA ALA A 725 25.97 34.24 -28.52
C ALA A 725 26.48 32.79 -28.42
N SER A 726 27.43 32.60 -27.52
CA SER A 726 27.93 31.29 -27.08
C SER A 726 27.92 31.21 -25.56
N CYS A 727 27.83 30.00 -25.01
CA CYS A 727 28.04 29.81 -23.58
C CYS A 727 29.50 30.11 -23.21
N LEU A 728 29.72 30.92 -22.17
CA LEU A 728 31.04 31.20 -21.59
C LEU A 728 31.26 30.37 -20.32
N ALA A 729 30.21 30.22 -19.50
CA ALA A 729 30.18 29.31 -18.36
C ALA A 729 28.74 28.90 -18.01
N GLY A 730 28.55 27.68 -17.51
CA GLY A 730 27.34 27.26 -16.83
C GLY A 730 27.58 27.03 -15.34
N GLY A 731 26.51 27.04 -14.53
CA GLY A 731 26.59 26.59 -13.13
C GLY A 731 27.41 27.48 -12.18
N VAL A 732 27.61 28.76 -12.50
CA VAL A 732 28.39 29.69 -11.68
C VAL A 732 27.67 29.96 -10.35
N ALA A 733 28.30 29.66 -9.22
CA ALA A 733 27.66 29.71 -7.89
C ALA A 733 27.61 31.11 -7.24
N ALA A 734 28.28 32.10 -7.82
CA ALA A 734 28.31 33.48 -7.34
C ALA A 734 27.75 34.43 -8.43
N PRO A 735 27.23 35.61 -8.08
CA PRO A 735 26.76 36.60 -9.05
C PRO A 735 27.92 37.39 -9.70
N ALA A 736 28.97 36.67 -10.10
CA ALA A 736 30.18 37.22 -10.73
C ALA A 736 30.92 36.17 -11.56
N TYR A 737 31.64 36.60 -12.61
CA TYR A 737 32.40 35.71 -13.50
C TYR A 737 33.60 36.43 -14.12
N ASP A 738 34.77 35.77 -14.14
CA ASP A 738 35.99 36.26 -14.79
C ASP A 738 36.12 35.70 -16.20
N ASP A 739 35.95 36.56 -17.23
CA ASP A 739 36.25 36.19 -18.61
C ASP A 739 37.75 36.37 -18.92
N ALA A 740 38.43 35.24 -19.10
CA ALA A 740 39.86 35.15 -19.42
C ALA A 740 40.18 35.28 -20.93
N ARG A 741 39.19 35.51 -21.81
CA ARG A 741 39.44 35.77 -23.24
C ARG A 741 40.31 37.02 -23.42
N LEU A 742 41.14 37.01 -24.46
CA LEU A 742 41.96 38.16 -24.82
C LEU A 742 41.09 39.34 -25.25
N ASN A 743 41.55 40.56 -24.98
CA ASN A 743 40.86 41.77 -25.44
C ASN A 743 40.68 41.74 -26.97
N PRO A 744 39.49 42.12 -27.48
CA PRO A 744 39.19 42.11 -28.90
C PRO A 744 40.00 43.19 -29.66
N PRO A 745 40.07 43.11 -31.00
CA PRO A 745 40.75 44.12 -31.81
C PRO A 745 40.21 45.54 -31.55
N THR A 746 41.07 46.54 -31.68
CA THR A 746 40.70 47.94 -31.46
C THR A 746 39.51 48.35 -32.36
N GLY A 747 38.39 48.71 -31.72
CA GLY A 747 37.14 49.07 -32.39
C GLY A 747 36.05 48.00 -32.34
N ASP A 748 36.35 46.80 -31.85
CA ASP A 748 35.38 45.74 -31.53
C ASP A 748 35.23 45.58 -30.00
N GLY A 749 34.29 44.77 -29.55
CA GLY A 749 34.03 44.54 -28.13
C GLY A 749 33.34 43.20 -27.87
N TYR A 750 33.15 42.85 -26.60
CA TYR A 750 32.31 41.72 -26.20
C TYR A 750 30.97 42.23 -25.63
N PHE A 751 29.90 41.47 -25.89
CA PHE A 751 28.68 41.56 -25.10
C PHE A 751 28.58 40.34 -24.17
N TYR A 752 27.85 40.53 -23.08
CA TYR A 752 27.64 39.52 -22.05
C TYR A 752 26.20 39.57 -21.57
N LEU A 753 25.64 38.41 -21.24
CA LEU A 753 24.32 38.23 -20.66
C LEU A 753 24.42 37.12 -19.61
N ALA A 754 23.73 37.29 -18.49
CA ALA A 754 23.64 36.30 -17.43
C ALA A 754 22.17 35.91 -17.22
N ARG A 755 21.94 34.69 -16.74
CA ARG A 755 20.62 34.25 -16.24
C ARG A 755 20.77 33.43 -14.98
N GLY A 756 19.84 33.56 -14.03
CA GLY A 756 19.73 32.66 -12.89
C GLY A 756 19.05 31.34 -13.27
N LYS A 757 19.43 30.25 -12.60
CA LYS A 757 18.87 28.89 -12.75
C LYS A 757 18.78 28.21 -11.40
N ASN A 758 17.65 27.57 -11.13
CA ASN A 758 17.47 26.71 -9.97
C ASN A 758 16.68 25.44 -10.37
N SER A 759 16.22 24.65 -9.39
CA SER A 759 15.47 23.42 -9.64
C SER A 759 14.08 23.66 -10.28
N CYS A 760 13.46 24.83 -10.09
CA CYS A 760 12.20 25.18 -10.76
C CYS A 760 12.39 25.46 -12.25
N ALA A 761 13.33 26.35 -12.56
CA ALA A 761 13.35 27.03 -13.86
C ALA A 761 14.73 27.62 -14.21
N SER A 762 14.89 27.94 -15.49
CA SER A 762 15.88 28.91 -15.95
C SER A 762 15.20 30.26 -16.14
N GLY A 763 15.76 31.30 -15.54
CA GLY A 763 15.42 32.68 -15.87
C GLY A 763 15.83 33.04 -17.30
N PRO A 764 15.33 34.16 -17.86
CA PRO A 764 15.69 34.59 -19.20
C PRO A 764 17.08 35.26 -19.22
N PHE A 765 17.71 35.32 -20.39
CA PHE A 765 18.91 36.15 -20.61
C PHE A 765 18.57 37.65 -20.86
N GLY A 766 17.36 38.11 -20.50
CA GLY A 766 16.92 39.49 -20.63
C GLY A 766 15.40 39.69 -20.47
N ALA A 767 14.94 40.94 -20.47
CA ALA A 767 13.58 41.38 -20.13
C ALA A 767 12.42 40.83 -21.01
N ALA A 768 12.74 40.08 -22.06
CA ALA A 768 11.78 39.46 -22.96
C ALA A 768 12.38 38.16 -23.52
N PRO A 769 11.56 37.17 -23.94
CA PRO A 769 12.07 35.92 -24.53
C PRO A 769 13.06 36.18 -25.67
N GLN A 770 14.29 35.71 -25.50
CA GLN A 770 15.36 35.86 -26.47
C GLN A 770 15.54 34.59 -27.29
N ALA A 771 16.07 34.73 -28.51
CA ALA A 771 16.48 33.60 -29.34
C ALA A 771 17.56 32.71 -28.67
N ILE A 772 18.19 33.19 -27.61
CA ILE A 772 19.25 32.50 -26.86
C ILE A 772 18.76 31.82 -25.58
N ASP A 773 17.49 31.91 -25.19
CA ASP A 773 17.03 31.25 -23.94
C ASP A 773 17.11 29.72 -24.02
N ALA A 774 17.10 29.16 -25.24
CA ALA A 774 17.36 27.75 -25.50
C ALA A 774 18.87 27.35 -25.51
N LEU A 775 19.79 28.31 -25.28
CA LEU A 775 21.23 28.04 -25.24
C LEU A 775 21.56 27.08 -24.09
N ALA A 776 22.20 25.96 -24.41
CA ALA A 776 22.72 25.03 -23.41
C ALA A 776 24.07 25.53 -22.88
N CYS A 777 24.17 25.58 -21.55
CA CYS A 777 25.41 25.82 -20.83
C CYS A 777 25.67 24.63 -19.89
N SER A 778 26.89 24.11 -19.93
CA SER A 778 27.38 23.08 -19.02
C SER A 778 28.36 23.69 -18.02
N PRO A 779 28.43 23.18 -16.77
CA PRO A 779 29.49 23.51 -15.82
C PRO A 779 30.89 23.09 -16.30
#